data_AF-A0A928CRJ6-F1
#
_entry.id   AF-A0A928CRJ6-F1
#
_cell.length_a   1.000
_cell.length_b   1.000
_cell.length_c   1.000
_cell.angle_alpha   90.00
_cell.angle_beta   90.00
_cell.angle_gamma   90.00
#
_symmetry.space_group_name_H-M   'P 1'
#
loop_
_entity.id
_entity.type
_entity.pdbx_description
1 polymer ?
#
loop_
_entity_poly.entity_id
_entity_poly.type
_entity_poly.pdbx_seq_one_letter_code
_entity_poly.pdbx_strand_id
1 'polypeptide(L)'
;MKKFLFPVLCIAAAMLSADDKLPVDEDISLSRIFDFSCDRHKAKEAELLQPPAGEYAFPKNEIIWEDGQPILYSGGVRTSLFAGQLMSRTNGNPLSARQLRQAGVNLFLVDVNYVHSKNIYVRSNPRSADPNKTYAAFAQNAGALLKSVPDARIIIRIWASYEGDDYKKLYPDALLAEPSGNTVWKNGEQRANYLTEWKLYLAEKIRAFLEKVGSSRFAPHVAGVYVGAMNTGEWWYWKDGKFYWDYSKTRQEAFKNYLIQKYGEDGLKKVKARYKAKDEEDLYRLPTRKERTGAILPNTRVADYYQVLNLPVTNAARYIAQVVKAVSGGKLLAGVEFLTDLHVMNVNGSVFMNQLVDCPEMDFFGAPSPYSLRYPGGFSPHRAADASLKHHRKMFFAEDDFRTFTSYGTPAGRAGCPASTPLLSANSLRRQGCEAILRGHNSYLMEFGGRWFTHPDILTEIARMNRFRDVVGLFKPVRKSEIAVVSDQESQLYGNYFATPIELRQNSLPSIGADHDFFELRDLLDPEVFRNYKLIIFLNICALGERERQGIEKMKSDGRTLLFLYNPGAVNLTYNRFYDLSDAGRLTSFKLKYQKAKSTWGKVKLKANTENLRRVLSLSEQELELGSLRKVSPGELAPVDHSTIAAGTNLIGWAIDDPDAVPLGASSDGGIRFAVKNHPNWTAYYSTSCSLPTKIVRSIARKAGCHIVNLQGDVVFSRGDFISVHAAFKGKHLLHFPSGDKVLECVTGKEYELKNQRLEMECNRGDTMLFYCGPQIAEVKKALAEYEKRQAEEIAVFRKNNPSPLASPGWIHHSRTNRRPVRSGPFKFSAFVAPAMLVAGPFRDFDETVAAMSGLPEIRRMVKEPPPPELSMKLDTLNDLVKTAPPADPARPLWTAFWCNPWNMLSRHGIGRGQSGFYSFLIQTEKDTELSVLFGTDARAKLLIGGEEFPSKVGTNLRKITVKQGLTRVLLAIENASGTQGFTLKFFCGNRDFAWAEYSAVAPNYNWANGRIFLNPPEAK
;
A
#
# COMPACT_ATOMS: atom_id res chain seq x y z
N MET A 1 24.68 29.66 32.86
CA MET A 1 23.87 28.89 33.83
C MET A 1 22.34 28.97 33.66
N LYS A 2 21.74 29.96 32.95
CA LYS A 2 20.28 30.06 32.74
C LYS A 2 19.65 29.17 31.63
N LYS A 3 20.42 28.28 30.98
CA LYS A 3 19.91 27.30 29.98
C LYS A 3 19.67 25.88 30.54
N PHE A 4 19.93 25.66 31.84
CA PHE A 4 19.92 24.33 32.47
C PHE A 4 18.70 24.06 33.38
N LEU A 5 17.84 25.06 33.62
CA LEU A 5 16.74 24.91 34.58
C LEU A 5 15.38 24.58 33.94
N PHE A 6 15.17 24.78 32.64
CA PHE A 6 13.84 24.63 32.03
C PHE A 6 13.30 23.18 31.96
N PRO A 7 14.13 22.13 31.69
CA PRO A 7 13.66 20.75 31.75
C PRO A 7 13.49 20.23 33.19
N VAL A 8 14.30 20.75 34.12
CA VAL A 8 14.33 20.31 35.53
C VAL A 8 13.18 20.95 36.32
N LEU A 9 12.78 22.18 35.99
CA LEU A 9 11.60 22.85 36.59
C LEU A 9 10.27 22.23 36.16
N CYS A 10 10.18 21.63 34.96
CA CYS A 10 9.01 20.86 34.56
C CYS A 10 8.88 19.54 35.33
N ILE A 11 9.99 18.99 35.83
CA ILE A 11 10.03 17.74 36.61
C ILE A 11 9.78 18.03 38.11
N ALA A 12 10.26 19.16 38.63
CA ALA A 12 9.97 19.58 40.01
C ALA A 12 8.48 19.91 40.23
N ALA A 13 7.75 20.35 39.20
CA ALA A 13 6.30 20.54 39.25
C ALA A 13 5.49 19.23 39.18
N ALA A 14 6.13 18.11 38.78
CA ALA A 14 5.52 16.78 38.73
C ALA A 14 5.70 15.96 40.03
N MET A 15 6.49 16.46 40.98
CA MET A 15 6.70 15.81 42.28
C MET A 15 5.77 16.32 43.40
N LEU A 16 4.69 17.04 43.04
CA LEU A 16 3.63 17.40 43.97
C LEU A 16 2.28 16.92 43.41
N SER A 17 1.63 16.04 44.18
CA SER A 17 0.37 15.31 43.97
C SER A 17 0.45 14.04 43.11
N ALA A 18 0.56 12.89 43.78
CA ALA A 18 0.43 11.58 43.15
C ALA A 18 -1.00 11.27 42.63
N ASP A 19 -1.97 12.17 42.84
CA ASP A 19 -3.42 11.96 42.64
C ASP A 19 -4.16 13.12 41.92
N ASP A 20 -3.48 14.07 41.26
CA ASP A 20 -4.18 15.12 40.49
C ASP A 20 -4.76 14.55 39.19
N LYS A 21 -6.06 14.24 39.22
CA LYS A 21 -6.82 13.79 38.06
C LYS A 21 -6.85 14.88 36.99
N LEU A 22 -6.70 14.47 35.73
CA LEU A 22 -6.90 15.36 34.61
C LEU A 22 -8.34 15.94 34.64
N PRO A 23 -8.57 17.12 34.05
CA PRO A 23 -9.91 17.70 33.94
C PRO A 23 -10.96 16.71 33.42
N VAL A 24 -10.57 15.87 32.45
CA VAL A 24 -11.31 14.67 32.04
C VAL A 24 -10.35 13.49 31.81
N ASP A 25 -10.86 12.28 31.98
CA ASP A 25 -10.18 11.07 31.50
C ASP A 25 -10.17 11.08 29.96
N GLU A 26 -8.97 11.13 29.40
CA GLU A 26 -8.74 11.31 27.97
C GLU A 26 -9.15 10.05 27.17
N ASP A 27 -8.91 8.84 27.69
CA ASP A 27 -9.32 7.57 27.05
C ASP A 27 -10.87 7.52 26.94
N ILE A 28 -11.57 7.82 28.05
CA ILE A 28 -13.04 7.85 28.08
C ILE A 28 -13.60 8.97 27.18
N SER A 29 -12.94 10.13 27.14
CA SER A 29 -13.38 11.26 26.31
C SER A 29 -13.30 10.92 24.82
N LEU A 30 -12.21 10.28 24.38
CA LEU A 30 -11.95 9.97 22.97
C LEU A 30 -12.81 8.82 22.42
N SER A 31 -13.43 8.03 23.31
CA SER A 31 -14.41 7.02 22.92
C SER A 31 -15.75 7.60 22.44
N ARG A 32 -15.97 8.91 22.60
CA ARG A 32 -17.21 9.61 22.20
C ARG A 32 -17.06 10.28 20.83
N ILE A 33 -18.19 10.44 20.13
CA ILE A 33 -18.24 11.21 18.88
C ILE A 33 -18.48 12.67 19.22
N PHE A 34 -17.58 13.55 18.77
CA PHE A 34 -17.72 15.00 18.92
C PHE A 34 -18.43 15.60 17.72
N ASP A 35 -19.36 16.51 17.96
CA ASP A 35 -20.14 17.16 16.92
C ASP A 35 -19.55 18.54 16.58
N PHE A 36 -19.24 18.76 15.31
CA PHE A 36 -18.67 20.02 14.81
C PHE A 36 -19.69 20.81 13.96
N SER A 37 -20.95 20.39 13.95
CA SER A 37 -22.01 20.97 13.13
C SER A 37 -22.83 22.00 13.92
N CYS A 38 -23.07 23.16 13.32
CA CYS A 38 -24.08 24.10 13.80
C CYS A 38 -25.49 23.64 13.38
N ASP A 39 -26.55 24.28 13.88
CA ASP A 39 -27.93 23.86 13.60
C ASP A 39 -28.26 23.82 12.10
N ARG A 40 -27.75 24.78 11.32
CA ARG A 40 -27.89 24.77 9.86
C ARG A 40 -27.19 23.55 9.23
N HIS A 41 -26.00 23.20 9.70
CA HIS A 41 -25.28 22.02 9.22
C HIS A 41 -26.05 20.74 9.58
N LYS A 42 -26.59 20.63 10.80
CA LYS A 42 -27.41 19.48 11.25
C LYS A 42 -28.65 19.28 10.39
N ALA A 43 -29.35 20.36 10.04
CA ALA A 43 -30.50 20.28 9.15
C ALA A 43 -30.10 19.73 7.76
N LYS A 44 -28.96 20.20 7.21
CA LYS A 44 -28.44 19.68 5.94
C LYS A 44 -27.96 18.23 6.05
N GLU A 45 -27.41 17.83 7.18
CA GLU A 45 -27.04 16.43 7.43
C GLU A 45 -28.27 15.53 7.40
N ALA A 46 -29.31 15.90 8.15
CA ALA A 46 -30.57 15.17 8.17
C ALA A 46 -31.23 15.09 6.78
N GLU A 47 -31.16 16.16 5.99
CA GLU A 47 -31.63 16.19 4.59
C GLU A 47 -30.88 15.17 3.72
N LEU A 48 -29.54 15.17 3.78
CA LEU A 48 -28.69 14.31 2.96
C LEU A 48 -28.74 12.82 3.36
N LEU A 49 -29.26 12.50 4.55
CA LEU A 49 -29.50 11.13 5.01
C LEU A 49 -30.92 10.62 4.68
N GLN A 50 -31.82 11.45 4.13
CA GLN A 50 -33.13 10.96 3.72
C GLN A 50 -33.02 9.93 2.61
N PRO A 51 -33.80 8.84 2.61
CA PRO A 51 -33.81 7.90 1.49
C PRO A 51 -34.30 8.60 0.20
N PRO A 52 -33.92 8.10 -0.99
CA PRO A 52 -34.47 8.59 -2.25
C PRO A 52 -35.99 8.30 -2.32
N ALA A 53 -36.71 9.07 -3.14
CA ALA A 53 -38.17 8.95 -3.28
C ALA A 53 -38.63 7.59 -3.85
N GLY A 54 -37.74 6.85 -4.51
CA GLY A 54 -38.00 5.54 -5.06
C GLY A 54 -36.81 4.61 -4.89
N GLU A 55 -37.04 3.31 -5.05
CA GLU A 55 -36.00 2.30 -4.88
C GLU A 55 -35.15 2.15 -6.14
N TYR A 56 -33.83 2.21 -5.98
CA TYR A 56 -32.90 1.95 -7.07
C TYR A 56 -32.62 0.44 -7.22
N ALA A 57 -32.35 0.03 -8.46
CA ALA A 57 -32.07 -1.36 -8.83
C ALA A 57 -30.66 -1.83 -8.44
N PHE A 58 -30.12 -1.34 -7.32
CA PHE A 58 -28.91 -1.90 -6.74
C PHE A 58 -29.19 -3.33 -6.25
N PRO A 59 -28.30 -4.29 -6.49
CA PRO A 59 -28.41 -5.62 -5.90
C PRO A 59 -28.16 -5.54 -4.40
N LYS A 60 -28.67 -6.52 -3.63
CA LYS A 60 -28.22 -6.69 -2.24
C LYS A 60 -26.74 -7.09 -2.24
N ASN A 61 -25.89 -6.33 -1.56
CA ASN A 61 -24.47 -6.62 -1.42
C ASN A 61 -24.12 -6.79 0.05
N GLU A 62 -23.29 -7.79 0.35
CA GLU A 62 -22.93 -8.14 1.72
C GLU A 62 -21.53 -8.75 1.79
N ILE A 63 -20.88 -8.59 2.95
CA ILE A 63 -19.62 -9.25 3.28
C ILE A 63 -19.94 -10.38 4.25
N ILE A 64 -19.79 -11.62 3.78
CA ILE A 64 -19.99 -12.81 4.59
C ILE A 64 -18.62 -13.28 5.10
N TRP A 65 -18.55 -13.59 6.39
CA TRP A 65 -17.34 -14.07 7.03
C TRP A 65 -17.40 -15.60 7.10
N GLU A 66 -16.74 -16.26 6.15
CA GLU A 66 -16.66 -17.73 6.07
C GLU A 66 -15.34 -18.16 6.73
N ASP A 67 -15.42 -18.77 7.91
CA ASP A 67 -14.27 -19.28 8.67
C ASP A 67 -13.16 -18.23 8.91
N GLY A 68 -13.56 -16.97 9.09
CA GLY A 68 -12.69 -15.82 9.30
C GLY A 68 -12.09 -15.22 8.02
N GLN A 69 -12.56 -15.60 6.84
CA GLN A 69 -12.25 -14.95 5.57
C GLN A 69 -13.43 -14.07 5.13
N PRO A 70 -13.21 -12.77 4.85
CA PRO A 70 -14.26 -11.93 4.30
C PRO A 70 -14.47 -12.28 2.82
N ILE A 71 -15.72 -12.51 2.45
CA ILE A 71 -16.13 -12.78 1.07
C ILE A 71 -17.27 -11.83 0.71
N LEU A 72 -17.05 -11.06 -0.34
CA LEU A 72 -18.05 -10.16 -0.87
C LEU A 72 -19.02 -10.93 -1.78
N TYR A 73 -20.31 -10.72 -1.54
CA TYR A 73 -21.41 -11.20 -2.36
C TYR A 73 -22.15 -10.01 -2.95
N SER A 74 -22.46 -10.07 -4.25
CA SER A 74 -23.18 -9.02 -4.97
C SER A 74 -24.35 -9.60 -5.77
N GLY A 75 -25.57 -9.37 -5.27
CA GLY A 75 -26.79 -9.97 -5.79
C GLY A 75 -26.76 -11.49 -5.69
N GLY A 76 -26.27 -12.01 -4.56
CA GLY A 76 -26.07 -13.45 -4.34
C GLY A 76 -24.86 -14.06 -5.08
N VAL A 77 -24.16 -13.28 -5.91
CA VAL A 77 -22.97 -13.75 -6.63
C VAL A 77 -21.72 -13.53 -5.78
N ARG A 78 -21.02 -14.62 -5.48
CA ARG A 78 -19.73 -14.61 -4.80
C ARG A 78 -18.64 -13.98 -5.67
N THR A 79 -17.87 -13.04 -5.13
CA THR A 79 -16.84 -12.35 -5.92
C THR A 79 -15.44 -12.94 -5.79
N SER A 80 -14.58 -12.68 -6.77
CA SER A 80 -13.17 -13.10 -6.82
C SER A 80 -12.32 -12.51 -5.69
N LEU A 81 -11.17 -13.13 -5.40
CA LEU A 81 -10.20 -12.67 -4.39
C LEU A 81 -9.56 -11.36 -4.85
N PHE A 82 -9.07 -11.38 -6.10
CA PHE A 82 -8.56 -10.22 -6.78
C PHE A 82 -9.69 -9.50 -7.50
N ALA A 83 -9.74 -8.18 -7.36
CA ALA A 83 -10.53 -7.30 -8.22
C ALA A 83 -9.64 -6.67 -9.30
N GLY A 84 -10.20 -6.49 -10.50
CA GLY A 84 -9.53 -5.74 -11.56
C GLY A 84 -9.77 -4.24 -11.39
N GLN A 85 -8.78 -3.39 -11.64
CA GLN A 85 -8.99 -1.95 -11.61
C GLN A 85 -9.08 -1.35 -13.03
N LEU A 86 -10.02 -0.43 -13.24
CA LEU A 86 -10.17 0.35 -14.47
C LEU A 86 -10.03 1.84 -14.19
N MET A 87 -8.95 2.42 -14.72
CA MET A 87 -8.67 3.85 -14.76
C MET A 87 -8.92 4.41 -16.17
N SER A 88 -9.68 5.51 -16.22
CA SER A 88 -10.26 6.15 -17.43
C SER A 88 -9.35 6.39 -18.64
N ARG A 89 -8.01 6.38 -18.48
CA ARG A 89 -7.06 6.66 -19.59
C ARG A 89 -5.87 5.71 -19.69
N THR A 90 -5.61 4.91 -18.66
CA THR A 90 -4.36 4.16 -18.51
C THR A 90 -4.52 2.68 -18.85
N ASN A 91 -5.67 2.09 -18.50
CA ASN A 91 -5.91 0.66 -18.69
C ASN A 91 -7.36 0.26 -18.94
N GLY A 92 -8.29 1.22 -19.13
CA GLY A 92 -9.71 1.03 -19.46
C GLY A 92 -9.99 0.30 -20.79
N ASN A 93 -9.05 -0.51 -21.28
CA ASN A 93 -9.24 -1.38 -22.43
C ASN A 93 -10.17 -2.55 -22.03
N PRO A 94 -11.34 -2.67 -22.67
CA PRO A 94 -12.29 -3.77 -22.41
C PRO A 94 -11.66 -5.16 -22.58
N LEU A 95 -10.61 -5.30 -23.40
CA LEU A 95 -9.89 -6.55 -23.60
C LEU A 95 -9.06 -6.96 -22.36
N SER A 96 -8.52 -6.01 -21.59
CA SER A 96 -7.79 -6.32 -20.36
C SER A 96 -8.76 -6.81 -19.28
N ALA A 97 -9.92 -6.15 -19.14
CA ALA A 97 -10.99 -6.60 -18.25
C ALA A 97 -11.49 -8.01 -18.61
N ARG A 98 -11.67 -8.28 -19.91
CA ARG A 98 -12.05 -9.62 -20.39
C ARG A 98 -11.01 -10.68 -20.09
N GLN A 99 -9.71 -10.38 -20.22
CA GLN A 99 -8.64 -11.31 -19.84
C GLN A 99 -8.67 -11.62 -18.35
N LEU A 100 -8.85 -10.61 -17.49
CA LEU A 100 -9.01 -10.81 -16.05
C LEU A 100 -10.25 -11.66 -15.75
N ARG A 101 -11.38 -11.42 -16.43
CA ARG A 101 -12.58 -12.25 -16.28
C ARG A 101 -12.34 -13.71 -16.66
N GLN A 102 -11.60 -13.95 -17.74
CA GLN A 102 -11.20 -15.30 -18.15
C GLN A 102 -10.20 -15.95 -17.17
N ALA A 103 -9.57 -15.17 -16.30
CA ALA A 103 -8.79 -15.64 -15.16
C ALA A 103 -9.63 -15.70 -13.85
N GLY A 104 -10.96 -15.68 -13.95
CA GLY A 104 -11.88 -15.81 -12.82
C GLY A 104 -12.18 -14.51 -12.06
N VAL A 105 -11.78 -13.34 -12.55
CA VAL A 105 -12.09 -12.05 -11.90
C VAL A 105 -13.49 -11.57 -12.29
N ASN A 106 -14.38 -11.39 -11.33
CA ASN A 106 -15.74 -10.86 -11.58
C ASN A 106 -16.02 -9.54 -10.85
N LEU A 107 -15.15 -9.10 -9.94
CA LEU A 107 -15.22 -7.81 -9.28
C LEU A 107 -14.25 -6.81 -9.91
N PHE A 108 -14.74 -5.60 -10.17
CA PHE A 108 -13.96 -4.54 -10.81
C PHE A 108 -14.12 -3.21 -10.06
N LEU A 109 -13.02 -2.51 -9.86
CA LEU A 109 -13.03 -1.11 -9.44
C LEU A 109 -13.08 -0.23 -10.67
N VAL A 110 -14.05 0.68 -10.70
CA VAL A 110 -14.16 1.71 -11.75
C VAL A 110 -13.84 3.06 -11.13
N ASP A 111 -12.70 3.61 -11.53
CA ASP A 111 -12.24 4.90 -11.02
C ASP A 111 -13.00 6.05 -11.67
N VAL A 112 -13.52 6.95 -10.83
CA VAL A 112 -14.22 8.17 -11.23
C VAL A 112 -13.59 9.36 -10.53
N ASN A 113 -13.16 10.36 -11.29
CA ASN A 113 -12.68 11.61 -10.72
C ASN A 113 -13.87 12.50 -10.45
N TYR A 114 -14.07 12.87 -9.19
CA TYR A 114 -15.17 13.73 -8.79
C TYR A 114 -14.69 15.18 -8.61
N VAL A 115 -13.59 15.36 -7.88
CA VAL A 115 -13.01 16.68 -7.62
C VAL A 115 -11.51 16.61 -7.88
N HIS A 116 -10.98 17.70 -8.43
CA HIS A 116 -9.68 17.83 -9.10
C HIS A 116 -8.60 16.82 -8.64
N SER A 117 -7.81 16.28 -9.55
CA SER A 117 -6.56 15.63 -9.18
C SER A 117 -5.45 16.22 -10.05
N LYS A 118 -4.41 16.80 -9.43
CA LYS A 118 -3.10 16.95 -10.09
C LYS A 118 -2.37 15.60 -10.08
N ASN A 119 -3.10 14.50 -10.26
CA ASN A 119 -2.44 13.22 -10.30
C ASN A 119 -1.59 13.21 -11.57
N ILE A 120 -0.29 13.00 -11.40
CA ILE A 120 0.72 13.01 -12.47
C ILE A 120 0.35 12.03 -13.60
N TYR A 121 -0.53 11.08 -13.29
CA TYR A 121 -0.97 9.96 -14.11
C TYR A 121 -2.29 10.20 -14.87
N VAL A 122 -3.06 11.23 -14.53
CA VAL A 122 -4.33 11.58 -15.21
C VAL A 122 -4.28 13.04 -15.64
N ARG A 123 -3.62 13.31 -16.77
CA ARG A 123 -3.49 14.66 -17.36
C ARG A 123 -4.80 15.19 -17.99
N SER A 124 -5.94 15.08 -17.31
CA SER A 124 -7.17 15.68 -17.79
C SER A 124 -7.94 16.43 -16.72
N ASN A 125 -7.94 17.75 -16.90
CA ASN A 125 -9.04 18.60 -16.48
C ASN A 125 -10.27 18.32 -17.39
N PRO A 126 -11.49 18.40 -16.85
CA PRO A 126 -12.05 19.71 -16.50
C PRO A 126 -12.33 19.91 -15.00
N ARG A 127 -12.19 21.18 -14.63
CA ARG A 127 -12.31 21.78 -13.30
C ARG A 127 -13.78 21.84 -12.83
N SER A 128 -14.45 20.73 -12.59
CA SER A 128 -15.79 20.84 -11.98
C SER A 128 -16.20 19.62 -11.19
N ALA A 129 -16.57 19.85 -9.93
CA ALA A 129 -17.32 18.96 -9.05
C ALA A 129 -18.78 18.78 -9.53
N ASP A 130 -18.94 18.44 -10.81
CA ASP A 130 -20.24 18.32 -11.47
C ASP A 130 -20.67 16.83 -11.46
N PRO A 131 -21.75 16.48 -10.73
CA PRO A 131 -22.26 15.12 -10.71
C PRO A 131 -22.59 14.58 -12.11
N ASN A 132 -23.00 15.43 -13.06
CA ASN A 132 -23.32 15.00 -14.43
C ASN A 132 -22.07 14.54 -15.19
N LYS A 133 -20.98 15.30 -15.09
CA LYS A 133 -19.72 14.93 -15.76
C LYS A 133 -19.08 13.71 -15.11
N THR A 134 -19.19 13.61 -13.79
CA THR A 134 -18.74 12.43 -13.03
C THR A 134 -19.52 11.19 -13.48
N TYR A 135 -20.85 11.28 -13.56
CA TYR A 135 -21.70 10.22 -14.07
C TYR A 135 -21.39 9.86 -15.53
N ALA A 136 -21.16 10.85 -16.40
CA ALA A 136 -20.79 10.59 -17.79
C ALA A 136 -19.47 9.81 -17.91
N ALA A 137 -18.46 10.16 -17.11
CA ALA A 137 -17.18 9.44 -17.06
C ALA A 137 -17.36 8.01 -16.52
N PHE A 138 -18.15 7.84 -15.46
CA PHE A 138 -18.52 6.53 -14.94
C PHE A 138 -19.22 5.68 -16.00
N ALA A 139 -20.29 6.20 -16.60
CA ALA A 139 -21.12 5.52 -17.59
C ALA A 139 -20.30 5.08 -18.81
N GLN A 140 -19.34 5.90 -19.24
CA GLN A 140 -18.39 5.54 -20.29
C GLN A 140 -17.54 4.32 -19.91
N ASN A 141 -16.91 4.35 -18.74
CA ASN A 141 -16.02 3.28 -18.28
C ASN A 141 -16.79 1.99 -17.95
N ALA A 142 -17.90 2.10 -17.22
CA ALA A 142 -18.78 0.98 -16.87
C ALA A 142 -19.42 0.37 -18.13
N GLY A 143 -19.86 1.20 -19.08
CA GLY A 143 -20.37 0.73 -20.37
C GLY A 143 -19.32 -0.04 -21.19
N ALA A 144 -18.07 0.44 -21.18
CA ALA A 144 -16.96 -0.24 -21.86
C ALA A 144 -16.63 -1.60 -21.19
N LEU A 145 -16.62 -1.66 -19.86
CA LEU A 145 -16.45 -2.88 -19.09
C LEU A 145 -17.56 -3.89 -19.39
N LEU A 146 -18.83 -3.49 -19.20
CA LEU A 146 -19.98 -4.39 -19.35
C LEU A 146 -20.18 -4.89 -20.78
N LYS A 147 -19.66 -4.18 -21.80
CA LYS A 147 -19.64 -4.68 -23.17
C LYS A 147 -18.74 -5.92 -23.34
N SER A 148 -17.68 -6.05 -22.54
CA SER A 148 -16.70 -7.15 -22.64
C SER A 148 -16.81 -8.17 -21.52
N VAL A 149 -17.35 -7.76 -20.37
CA VAL A 149 -17.61 -8.56 -19.17
C VAL A 149 -19.02 -8.24 -18.66
N PRO A 150 -20.08 -8.78 -19.30
CA PRO A 150 -21.46 -8.44 -18.96
C PRO A 150 -21.88 -8.85 -17.54
N ASP A 151 -21.18 -9.81 -16.93
CA ASP A 151 -21.41 -10.29 -15.57
C ASP A 151 -20.56 -9.57 -14.50
N ALA A 152 -19.86 -8.47 -14.86
CA ALA A 152 -19.03 -7.73 -13.91
C ALA A 152 -19.85 -7.15 -12.75
N ARG A 153 -19.26 -7.21 -11.56
CA ARG A 153 -19.66 -6.47 -10.35
C ARG A 153 -18.72 -5.30 -10.15
N ILE A 154 -19.26 -4.13 -9.80
CA ILE A 154 -18.54 -2.86 -9.85
C ILE A 154 -18.49 -2.24 -8.45
N ILE A 155 -17.29 -2.00 -7.94
CA ILE A 155 -17.07 -1.02 -6.87
C ILE A 155 -16.66 0.30 -7.54
N ILE A 156 -17.40 1.37 -7.25
CA ILE A 156 -17.08 2.69 -7.79
C ILE A 156 -16.02 3.34 -6.90
N ARG A 157 -14.80 3.53 -7.40
CA ARG A 157 -13.74 4.24 -6.67
C ARG A 157 -13.80 5.73 -6.99
N ILE A 158 -14.23 6.53 -6.02
CA ILE A 158 -14.38 7.99 -6.16
C ILE A 158 -13.08 8.67 -5.72
N TRP A 159 -12.48 9.46 -6.61
CA TRP A 159 -11.34 10.33 -6.30
C TRP A 159 -11.81 11.75 -5.98
N ALA A 160 -11.63 12.16 -4.72
CA ALA A 160 -12.04 13.44 -4.14
C ALA A 160 -10.86 14.17 -3.46
N SER A 161 -9.73 14.27 -4.16
CA SER A 161 -8.45 14.71 -3.57
C SER A 161 -8.22 16.22 -3.50
N TYR A 162 -8.97 17.02 -4.28
CA TYR A 162 -8.82 18.47 -4.31
C TYR A 162 -10.18 19.10 -4.48
N GLU A 163 -10.43 20.27 -3.92
CA GLU A 163 -11.72 20.94 -4.02
C GLU A 163 -11.86 21.79 -5.29
N GLY A 164 -13.10 21.88 -5.81
CA GLY A 164 -13.43 22.70 -6.96
C GLY A 164 -13.41 24.20 -6.62
N ASP A 165 -13.37 25.05 -7.64
CA ASP A 165 -13.43 26.50 -7.44
C ASP A 165 -14.79 26.96 -6.89
N ASP A 166 -15.84 26.15 -7.06
CA ASP A 166 -17.16 26.33 -6.45
C ASP A 166 -17.11 26.18 -4.92
N TYR A 167 -16.41 25.17 -4.40
CA TYR A 167 -16.23 25.02 -2.94
C TYR A 167 -15.55 26.26 -2.34
N LYS A 168 -14.47 26.73 -2.97
CA LYS A 168 -13.70 27.88 -2.49
C LYS A 168 -14.52 29.17 -2.45
N LYS A 169 -15.46 29.34 -3.40
CA LYS A 169 -16.38 30.47 -3.45
C LYS A 169 -17.50 30.35 -2.41
N LEU A 170 -18.02 29.15 -2.19
CA LEU A 170 -19.09 28.90 -1.23
C LEU A 170 -18.59 28.99 0.21
N TYR A 171 -17.36 28.53 0.47
CA TYR A 171 -16.79 28.40 1.81
C TYR A 171 -15.38 29.00 1.90
N PRO A 172 -15.20 30.31 1.66
CA PRO A 172 -13.89 30.96 1.74
C PRO A 172 -13.26 30.87 3.15
N ASP A 173 -14.09 30.83 4.20
CA ASP A 173 -13.67 30.70 5.61
C ASP A 173 -13.35 29.26 6.04
N ALA A 174 -13.61 28.26 5.17
CA ALA A 174 -13.34 26.84 5.39
C ALA A 174 -12.12 26.34 4.60
N LEU A 175 -11.21 27.25 4.25
CA LEU A 175 -9.94 26.94 3.62
C LEU A 175 -8.82 26.89 4.66
N LEU A 176 -7.83 26.01 4.46
CA LEU A 176 -6.62 26.00 5.28
C LEU A 176 -5.97 27.39 5.26
N ALA A 177 -5.70 27.98 6.42
CA ALA A 177 -5.20 29.34 6.54
C ALA A 177 -3.98 29.44 7.46
N GLU A 178 -2.94 30.18 7.05
CA GLU A 178 -1.81 30.57 7.91
C GLU A 178 -2.28 31.38 9.14
N PRO A 179 -1.43 31.54 10.18
CA PRO A 179 -1.69 32.53 11.23
C PRO A 179 -1.95 33.95 10.72
N SER A 180 -1.45 34.30 9.53
CA SER A 180 -1.71 35.60 8.88
C SER A 180 -3.07 35.67 8.17
N GLY A 181 -3.84 34.58 8.14
CA GLY A 181 -5.08 34.46 7.35
C GLY A 181 -4.84 34.11 5.88
N ASN A 182 -3.59 34.02 5.42
CA ASN A 182 -3.30 33.63 4.03
C ASN A 182 -3.73 32.17 3.77
N THR A 183 -4.61 31.97 2.79
CA THR A 183 -5.13 30.65 2.39
C THR A 183 -4.40 30.06 1.18
N VAL A 184 -3.49 30.82 0.58
CA VAL A 184 -2.75 30.40 -0.62
C VAL A 184 -1.56 29.54 -0.22
N TRP A 185 -1.63 28.28 -0.66
CA TRP A 185 -0.61 27.24 -0.55
C TRP A 185 0.53 27.44 -1.56
N LYS A 186 1.56 26.59 -1.46
CA LYS A 186 2.66 26.58 -2.44
C LYS A 186 2.10 26.35 -3.86
N ASN A 187 2.63 27.07 -4.84
CA ASN A 187 2.21 27.07 -6.23
C ASN A 187 0.81 27.66 -6.51
N GLY A 188 0.26 28.47 -5.58
CA GLY A 188 -0.99 29.19 -5.80
C GLY A 188 -2.26 28.37 -5.57
N GLU A 189 -2.16 27.20 -4.94
CA GLU A 189 -3.32 26.35 -4.63
C GLU A 189 -4.05 26.82 -3.36
N GLN A 190 -5.32 26.45 -3.21
CA GLN A 190 -6.09 26.58 -1.96
C GLN A 190 -6.73 25.22 -1.68
N ARG A 191 -6.88 24.86 -0.41
CA ARG A 191 -7.39 23.56 0.06
C ARG A 191 -8.45 23.75 1.12
N ALA A 192 -9.45 22.87 1.14
CA ALA A 192 -10.36 22.79 2.28
C ALA A 192 -9.60 22.49 3.57
N ASN A 193 -10.14 22.97 4.67
CA ASN A 193 -9.67 22.60 6.00
C ASN A 193 -10.20 21.23 6.48
N TYR A 194 -11.09 20.60 5.71
CA TYR A 194 -11.66 19.28 5.99
C TYR A 194 -12.55 19.23 7.23
N LEU A 195 -13.25 20.34 7.54
CA LEU A 195 -14.33 20.40 8.54
C LEU A 195 -15.71 20.06 7.94
N THR A 196 -16.77 20.40 8.68
CA THR A 196 -18.18 20.12 8.36
C THR A 196 -18.60 20.62 6.98
N GLU A 197 -18.15 21.79 6.54
CA GLU A 197 -18.47 22.36 5.23
C GLU A 197 -17.95 21.46 4.10
N TRP A 198 -16.71 20.98 4.24
CA TRP A 198 -16.13 20.04 3.29
C TRP A 198 -16.84 18.69 3.29
N LYS A 199 -17.14 18.16 4.48
CA LYS A 199 -17.91 16.92 4.65
C LYS A 199 -19.26 17.00 3.93
N LEU A 200 -20.02 18.07 4.18
CA LEU A 200 -21.34 18.29 3.56
C LEU A 200 -21.25 18.48 2.06
N TYR A 201 -20.28 19.27 1.59
CA TYR A 201 -20.02 19.46 0.17
C TYR A 201 -19.73 18.13 -0.53
N LEU A 202 -18.82 17.31 0.01
CA LEU A 202 -18.49 16.01 -0.58
C LEU A 202 -19.68 15.05 -0.52
N ALA A 203 -20.42 15.02 0.58
CA ALA A 203 -21.60 14.17 0.76
C ALA A 203 -22.73 14.49 -0.24
N GLU A 204 -23.09 15.77 -0.40
CA GLU A 204 -24.11 16.23 -1.35
C GLU A 204 -23.76 15.79 -2.78
N LYS A 205 -22.49 15.93 -3.12
CA LYS A 205 -21.94 15.55 -4.41
C LYS A 205 -21.97 14.04 -4.65
N ILE A 206 -21.51 13.25 -3.67
CA ILE A 206 -21.57 11.79 -3.75
C ILE A 206 -23.03 11.34 -3.89
N ARG A 207 -23.94 11.89 -3.07
CA ARG A 207 -25.37 11.61 -3.15
C ARG A 207 -25.93 11.85 -4.55
N ALA A 208 -25.76 13.07 -5.09
CA ALA A 208 -26.29 13.44 -6.40
C ALA A 208 -25.74 12.55 -7.55
N PHE A 209 -24.49 12.09 -7.43
CA PHE A 209 -23.92 11.14 -8.37
C PHE A 209 -24.51 9.74 -8.22
N LEU A 210 -24.67 9.25 -6.99
CA LEU A 210 -25.24 7.93 -6.74
C LEU A 210 -26.72 7.84 -7.13
N GLU A 211 -27.51 8.92 -6.99
CA GLU A 211 -28.89 8.98 -7.49
C GLU A 211 -28.95 8.84 -9.02
N LYS A 212 -27.97 9.40 -9.75
CA LYS A 212 -27.83 9.21 -11.21
C LYS A 212 -27.41 7.79 -11.56
N VAL A 213 -26.49 7.20 -10.80
CA VAL A 213 -26.11 5.79 -10.98
C VAL A 213 -27.30 4.87 -10.70
N GLY A 214 -28.05 5.12 -9.63
CA GLY A 214 -29.23 4.35 -9.22
C GLY A 214 -30.35 4.39 -10.26
N SER A 215 -30.55 5.54 -10.92
CA SER A 215 -31.50 5.72 -12.02
C SER A 215 -31.01 5.18 -13.38
N SER A 216 -29.84 4.55 -13.44
CA SER A 216 -29.22 4.11 -14.69
C SER A 216 -29.27 2.59 -14.88
N ARG A 217 -29.05 2.15 -16.13
CA ARG A 217 -28.86 0.73 -16.46
C ARG A 217 -27.66 0.06 -15.78
N PHE A 218 -26.80 0.83 -15.12
CA PHE A 218 -25.61 0.31 -14.43
C PHE A 218 -25.91 -0.13 -13.00
N ALA A 219 -26.99 0.36 -12.36
CA ALA A 219 -27.31 0.08 -10.96
C ALA A 219 -27.27 -1.44 -10.60
N PRO A 220 -27.81 -2.36 -11.43
CA PRO A 220 -27.78 -3.80 -11.14
C PRO A 220 -26.37 -4.43 -11.04
N HIS A 221 -25.33 -3.71 -11.49
CA HIS A 221 -23.95 -4.17 -11.46
C HIS A 221 -23.14 -3.55 -10.32
N VAL A 222 -23.66 -2.55 -9.61
CA VAL A 222 -22.89 -1.81 -8.60
C VAL A 222 -22.97 -2.52 -7.25
N ALA A 223 -21.80 -2.92 -6.75
CA ALA A 223 -21.64 -3.61 -5.47
C ALA A 223 -21.35 -2.65 -4.31
N GLY A 224 -20.72 -1.50 -4.59
CA GLY A 224 -20.35 -0.56 -3.54
C GLY A 224 -19.62 0.68 -4.03
N VAL A 225 -19.24 1.51 -3.07
CA VAL A 225 -18.54 2.78 -3.25
C VAL A 225 -17.28 2.77 -2.38
N TYR A 226 -16.15 3.11 -2.98
CA TYR A 226 -14.86 3.23 -2.33
C TYR A 226 -14.36 4.67 -2.48
N VAL A 227 -14.32 5.45 -1.40
CA VAL A 227 -14.01 6.89 -1.47
C VAL A 227 -12.56 7.13 -1.11
N GLY A 228 -11.77 7.59 -2.08
CA GLY A 228 -10.45 8.17 -1.85
C GLY A 228 -10.53 9.69 -1.80
N ALA A 229 -10.07 10.31 -0.71
CA ALA A 229 -10.18 11.76 -0.50
C ALA A 229 -8.88 12.37 0.04
N MET A 230 -8.86 13.70 0.14
CA MET A 230 -7.70 14.47 0.64
C MET A 230 -6.43 14.16 -0.19
N ASN A 231 -5.26 14.05 0.44
CA ASN A 231 -4.05 13.85 -0.31
C ASN A 231 -3.95 12.46 -0.95
N THR A 232 -3.60 12.43 -2.24
CA THR A 232 -3.36 11.19 -3.03
C THR A 232 -4.46 10.13 -2.91
N GLY A 233 -5.66 10.50 -2.46
CA GLY A 233 -6.79 9.59 -2.22
C GLY A 233 -6.80 8.95 -0.83
N GLU A 234 -5.74 9.03 -0.05
CA GLU A 234 -5.51 8.18 1.13
C GLU A 234 -5.97 8.79 2.47
N TRP A 235 -6.83 9.82 2.46
CA TRP A 235 -7.41 10.43 3.67
C TRP A 235 -6.36 10.90 4.70
N TRP A 236 -5.43 11.73 4.23
CA TRP A 236 -4.46 12.37 5.10
C TRP A 236 -3.97 13.75 4.62
N TYR A 237 -3.33 14.52 5.51
CA TYR A 237 -2.80 15.86 5.23
C TYR A 237 -1.43 15.83 4.49
N TRP A 238 -1.31 16.41 3.28
CA TRP A 238 -0.05 16.35 2.50
C TRP A 238 1.09 17.30 2.93
N LYS A 239 2.24 16.91 2.38
CA LYS A 239 3.66 17.07 2.65
C LYS A 239 4.36 18.11 1.76
N ASP A 240 4.77 19.21 2.38
CA ASP A 240 5.88 20.10 1.97
C ASP A 240 6.66 20.56 3.23
N GLY A 241 6.75 19.68 4.24
CA GLY A 241 7.46 19.91 5.51
C GLY A 241 6.73 20.80 6.53
N LYS A 242 5.51 21.28 6.23
CA LYS A 242 4.71 22.17 7.10
C LYS A 242 3.36 21.53 7.45
N PHE A 243 3.35 20.50 8.28
CA PHE A 243 2.13 19.74 8.64
C PHE A 243 1.20 20.43 9.67
N TYR A 244 1.30 21.75 9.87
CA TYR A 244 0.97 22.28 11.20
C TYR A 244 0.40 23.71 11.18
N TRP A 245 -0.66 23.98 10.44
CA TRP A 245 -1.00 25.38 10.19
C TRP A 245 -2.43 25.73 9.89
N ASP A 246 -3.44 24.93 10.21
CA ASP A 246 -4.81 25.40 9.98
C ASP A 246 -5.28 26.37 11.07
N TYR A 247 -5.25 27.66 10.78
CA TYR A 247 -5.75 28.74 11.63
C TYR A 247 -7.00 29.41 11.05
N SER A 248 -7.79 28.69 10.24
CA SER A 248 -9.02 29.23 9.66
C SER A 248 -10.03 29.63 10.75
N LYS A 249 -10.94 30.55 10.40
CA LYS A 249 -12.01 31.00 11.30
C LYS A 249 -12.89 29.83 11.76
N THR A 250 -13.30 28.98 10.84
CA THR A 250 -14.10 27.78 11.12
C THR A 250 -13.35 26.77 12.01
N ARG A 251 -12.02 26.69 11.92
CA ARG A 251 -11.20 25.87 12.84
C ARG A 251 -11.18 26.43 14.26
N GLN A 252 -11.07 27.74 14.39
CA GLN A 252 -11.12 28.45 15.67
C GLN A 252 -12.47 28.22 16.36
N GLU A 253 -13.57 28.28 15.61
CA GLU A 253 -14.93 27.95 16.10
C GLU A 253 -15.06 26.47 16.48
N ALA A 254 -14.58 25.55 15.64
CA ALA A 254 -14.57 24.11 15.91
C ALA A 254 -13.78 23.78 17.19
N PHE A 255 -12.65 24.45 17.43
CA PHE A 255 -11.86 24.27 18.65
C PHE A 255 -12.60 24.77 19.89
N LYS A 256 -13.28 25.93 19.83
CA LYS A 256 -14.14 26.40 20.93
C LYS A 256 -15.23 25.38 21.26
N ASN A 257 -15.97 24.92 20.24
CA ASN A 257 -17.04 23.93 20.41
C ASN A 257 -16.53 22.60 20.96
N TYR A 258 -15.33 22.19 20.55
CA TYR A 258 -14.67 20.99 21.06
C TYR A 258 -14.36 21.09 22.55
N LEU A 259 -13.78 22.20 23.00
CA LEU A 259 -13.46 22.40 24.42
C LEU A 259 -14.72 22.39 25.29
N ILE A 260 -15.80 23.03 24.84
CA ILE A 260 -17.08 23.03 25.55
C ILE A 260 -17.63 21.61 25.68
N GLN A 261 -17.66 20.83 24.60
CA GLN A 261 -18.15 19.44 24.62
C GLN A 261 -17.27 18.50 25.45
N LYS A 262 -15.96 18.62 25.34
CA LYS A 262 -15.01 17.76 26.03
C LYS A 262 -15.05 17.96 27.54
N TYR A 263 -15.05 19.21 27.98
CA TYR A 263 -14.81 19.55 29.38
C TYR A 263 -16.07 19.93 30.17
N GLY A 264 -17.13 20.38 29.50
CA GLY A 264 -18.26 21.02 30.17
C GLY A 264 -17.85 22.28 30.95
N GLU A 265 -18.80 22.92 31.62
CA GLU A 265 -18.54 24.19 32.32
C GLU A 265 -17.50 24.08 33.44
N ASP A 266 -17.58 23.03 34.27
CA ASP A 266 -16.66 22.85 35.40
C ASP A 266 -15.27 22.40 34.95
N GLY A 267 -15.18 21.55 33.92
CA GLY A 267 -13.89 21.16 33.35
C GLY A 267 -13.19 22.36 32.70
N LEU A 268 -13.93 23.26 32.04
CA LEU A 268 -13.36 24.47 31.43
C LEU A 268 -12.67 25.39 32.45
N LYS A 269 -13.16 25.47 33.70
CA LYS A 269 -12.49 26.21 34.78
C LYS A 269 -11.10 25.63 35.07
N LYS A 270 -10.99 24.29 35.15
CA LYS A 270 -9.71 23.59 35.35
C LYS A 270 -8.79 23.74 34.14
N VAL A 271 -9.34 23.65 32.93
CA VAL A 271 -8.59 23.82 31.68
C VAL A 271 -8.05 25.24 31.55
N LYS A 272 -8.81 26.28 31.94
CA LYS A 272 -8.33 27.67 31.96
C LYS A 272 -7.06 27.81 32.80
N ALA A 273 -7.04 27.23 34.00
CA ALA A 273 -5.86 27.21 34.85
C ALA A 273 -4.70 26.42 34.22
N ARG A 274 -4.98 25.22 33.68
CA ARG A 274 -3.99 24.34 33.05
C ARG A 274 -3.34 24.97 31.81
N TYR A 275 -4.13 25.66 30.99
CA TYR A 275 -3.67 26.40 29.81
C TYR A 275 -2.93 27.69 30.17
N LYS A 276 -3.05 28.14 31.43
CA LYS A 276 -2.62 29.47 31.89
C LYS A 276 -3.29 30.58 31.07
N ALA A 277 -4.56 30.37 30.73
CA ALA A 277 -5.34 31.31 29.93
C ALA A 277 -5.77 32.52 30.77
N LYS A 278 -5.48 33.73 30.27
CA LYS A 278 -5.75 34.98 31.01
C LYS A 278 -7.24 35.32 31.07
N ASP A 279 -7.92 35.13 29.95
CA ASP A 279 -9.31 35.47 29.73
C ASP A 279 -9.96 34.39 28.85
N GLU A 280 -11.21 34.63 28.44
CA GLU A 280 -11.97 33.71 27.59
C GLU A 280 -11.41 33.65 26.16
N GLU A 281 -10.89 34.75 25.63
CA GLU A 281 -10.31 34.82 24.29
C GLU A 281 -9.03 33.96 24.21
N ASP A 282 -8.15 34.07 25.20
CA ASP A 282 -6.93 33.26 25.33
C ASP A 282 -7.21 31.78 25.66
N LEU A 283 -8.35 31.48 26.29
CA LEU A 283 -8.78 30.10 26.51
C LEU A 283 -9.08 29.42 25.17
N TYR A 284 -9.82 30.11 24.29
CA TYR A 284 -10.28 29.52 23.05
C TYR A 284 -9.32 29.67 21.88
N ARG A 285 -8.26 30.49 21.92
CA ARG A 285 -7.33 30.60 20.79
C ARG A 285 -6.65 29.28 20.41
N LEU A 286 -6.35 29.11 19.12
CA LEU A 286 -5.51 28.01 18.63
C LEU A 286 -4.04 28.15 19.12
N PRO A 287 -3.31 27.03 19.31
CA PRO A 287 -1.91 27.07 19.71
C PRO A 287 -1.01 27.60 18.60
N THR A 288 -0.09 28.49 18.95
CA THR A 288 0.93 29.02 18.05
C THR A 288 1.87 27.91 17.55
N ARG A 289 2.55 28.12 16.41
CA ARG A 289 3.55 27.18 15.90
C ARG A 289 4.65 26.88 16.93
N LYS A 290 5.02 27.84 17.78
CA LYS A 290 6.03 27.67 18.85
C LYS A 290 5.52 26.81 20.00
N GLU A 291 4.27 26.95 20.41
CA GLU A 291 3.68 26.09 21.45
C GLU A 291 3.65 24.62 21.02
N ARG A 292 3.58 24.35 19.71
CA ARG A 292 3.49 23.01 19.13
C ARG A 292 4.83 22.27 18.99
N THR A 293 5.96 22.88 19.33
CA THR A 293 7.28 22.21 19.22
C THR A 293 7.70 21.48 20.50
N GLY A 294 6.91 21.57 21.58
CA GLY A 294 7.15 20.91 22.85
C GLY A 294 6.60 19.49 22.94
N ALA A 295 6.74 18.88 24.11
CA ALA A 295 6.07 17.63 24.44
C ALA A 295 4.55 17.81 24.40
N ILE A 296 3.84 16.83 23.85
CA ILE A 296 2.39 16.84 23.75
C ILE A 296 1.86 16.11 24.98
N LEU A 297 1.06 16.81 25.78
CA LEU A 297 0.51 16.28 27.02
C LEU A 297 -1.04 16.29 26.95
N PRO A 298 -1.72 15.26 27.45
CA PRO A 298 -3.17 15.21 27.61
C PRO A 298 -3.76 16.46 28.26
N ASN A 299 -4.98 16.79 27.84
CA ASN A 299 -5.75 17.95 28.28
C ASN A 299 -4.96 19.29 28.17
N THR A 300 -4.11 19.46 27.16
CA THR A 300 -3.42 20.74 26.88
C THR A 300 -3.87 21.32 25.55
N ARG A 301 -3.70 22.64 25.37
CA ARG A 301 -4.10 23.37 24.15
C ARG A 301 -3.58 22.71 22.86
N VAL A 302 -2.36 22.19 22.90
CA VAL A 302 -1.75 21.50 21.73
C VAL A 302 -2.41 20.15 21.48
N ALA A 303 -2.60 19.32 22.51
CA ALA A 303 -3.23 18.00 22.36
C ALA A 303 -4.69 18.13 21.89
N ASP A 304 -5.45 19.04 22.50
CA ASP A 304 -6.85 19.27 22.16
C ASP A 304 -6.99 19.78 20.72
N TYR A 305 -6.07 20.64 20.28
CA TYR A 305 -6.06 21.10 18.89
C TYR A 305 -5.69 19.97 17.91
N TYR A 306 -4.80 19.04 18.28
CA TYR A 306 -4.48 17.89 17.43
C TYR A 306 -5.67 16.93 17.30
N GLN A 307 -6.50 16.81 18.34
CA GLN A 307 -7.76 16.07 18.27
C GLN A 307 -8.71 16.74 17.27
N VAL A 308 -8.84 18.07 17.30
CA VAL A 308 -9.65 18.82 16.33
C VAL A 308 -9.09 18.75 14.90
N LEU A 309 -7.81 18.48 14.70
CA LEU A 309 -7.25 18.22 13.35
C LEU A 309 -7.59 16.82 12.81
N ASN A 310 -7.90 15.84 13.67
CA ASN A 310 -8.13 14.45 13.27
C ASN A 310 -9.61 14.03 13.32
N LEU A 311 -10.35 14.39 14.39
CA LEU A 311 -11.73 13.96 14.61
C LEU A 311 -12.68 14.35 13.46
N PRO A 312 -12.65 15.59 12.91
CA PRO A 312 -13.56 15.97 11.83
C PRO A 312 -13.39 15.13 10.55
N VAL A 313 -12.16 14.71 10.24
CA VAL A 313 -11.86 13.83 9.10
C VAL A 313 -12.46 12.44 9.32
N THR A 314 -12.34 11.91 10.54
CA THR A 314 -12.95 10.64 10.95
C THR A 314 -14.48 10.71 10.87
N ASN A 315 -15.10 11.79 11.37
CA ASN A 315 -16.53 12.04 11.26
C ASN A 315 -17.00 12.12 9.80
N ALA A 316 -16.21 12.74 8.92
CA ALA A 316 -16.54 12.83 7.51
C ALA A 316 -16.56 11.46 6.83
N ALA A 317 -15.59 10.59 7.11
CA ALA A 317 -15.57 9.22 6.59
C ALA A 317 -16.81 8.43 7.04
N ARG A 318 -17.17 8.49 8.33
CA ARG A 318 -18.40 7.85 8.86
C ARG A 318 -19.67 8.38 8.16
N TYR A 319 -19.78 9.69 8.06
CA TYR A 319 -20.95 10.34 7.48
C TYR A 319 -21.12 10.02 6.00
N ILE A 320 -20.02 9.95 5.23
CA ILE A 320 -20.08 9.53 3.82
C ILE A 320 -20.57 8.08 3.69
N ALA A 321 -20.15 7.17 4.57
CA ALA A 321 -20.67 5.81 4.59
C ALA A 321 -22.19 5.79 4.84
N GLN A 322 -22.67 6.59 5.80
CA GLN A 322 -24.10 6.75 6.06
C GLN A 322 -24.86 7.27 4.82
N VAL A 323 -24.32 8.25 4.10
CA VAL A 323 -24.92 8.76 2.86
C VAL A 323 -24.98 7.68 1.78
N VAL A 324 -23.91 6.88 1.60
CA VAL A 324 -23.92 5.75 0.65
C VAL A 324 -25.01 4.75 1.00
N LYS A 325 -25.18 4.42 2.29
CA LYS A 325 -26.25 3.52 2.75
C LYS A 325 -27.64 4.13 2.56
N ALA A 326 -27.84 5.40 2.90
CA ALA A 326 -29.11 6.09 2.75
C ALA A 326 -29.58 6.12 1.29
N VAL A 327 -28.71 6.51 0.36
CA VAL A 327 -29.04 6.60 -1.08
C VAL A 327 -29.31 5.23 -1.69
N SER A 328 -28.67 4.17 -1.18
CA SER A 328 -28.82 2.81 -1.71
C SER A 328 -29.89 1.97 -1.01
N GLY A 329 -30.57 2.49 0.01
CA GLY A 329 -31.44 1.68 0.87
C GLY A 329 -30.68 0.56 1.59
N GLY A 330 -29.43 0.81 1.96
CA GLY A 330 -28.53 -0.14 2.62
C GLY A 330 -27.91 -1.19 1.70
N LYS A 331 -28.20 -1.17 0.40
CA LYS A 331 -27.80 -2.23 -0.54
C LYS A 331 -26.36 -2.14 -1.02
N LEU A 332 -25.76 -0.96 -1.06
CA LEU A 332 -24.37 -0.78 -1.49
C LEU A 332 -23.41 -0.94 -0.31
N LEU A 333 -22.23 -1.52 -0.58
CA LEU A 333 -21.12 -1.46 0.37
C LEU A 333 -20.49 -0.07 0.37
N ALA A 334 -20.03 0.40 1.53
CA ALA A 334 -19.34 1.66 1.70
C ALA A 334 -17.93 1.43 2.27
N GLY A 335 -16.93 2.03 1.64
CA GLY A 335 -15.56 1.97 2.13
C GLY A 335 -14.76 3.23 1.82
N VAL A 336 -13.65 3.39 2.52
CA VAL A 336 -12.75 4.55 2.42
C VAL A 336 -11.29 4.13 2.35
N GLU A 337 -10.49 4.89 1.60
CA GLU A 337 -9.05 4.64 1.49
C GLU A 337 -8.30 5.25 2.67
N PHE A 338 -8.31 4.55 3.80
CA PHE A 338 -7.87 5.06 5.09
C PHE A 338 -6.78 4.13 5.65
N LEU A 339 -5.63 4.69 6.03
CA LEU A 339 -4.55 3.91 6.65
C LEU A 339 -4.98 3.49 8.05
N THR A 340 -5.10 2.17 8.26
CA THR A 340 -5.54 1.58 9.53
C THR A 340 -4.42 0.80 10.21
N ASP A 341 -3.15 1.01 9.82
CA ASP A 341 -1.98 0.34 10.42
C ASP A 341 -1.38 1.06 11.63
N LEU A 342 -2.03 2.11 12.14
CA LEU A 342 -1.57 2.87 13.31
C LEU A 342 -0.11 3.33 13.13
N HIS A 343 0.23 3.70 11.89
CA HIS A 343 1.50 4.29 11.47
C HIS A 343 1.27 5.69 10.90
N VAL A 344 0.76 6.59 11.73
CA VAL A 344 0.26 7.89 11.29
C VAL A 344 0.85 9.03 12.11
N MET A 345 1.02 10.20 11.47
CA MET A 345 1.42 11.41 12.20
C MET A 345 0.30 11.83 13.16
N ASN A 346 0.67 12.50 14.25
CA ASN A 346 -0.28 13.06 15.23
C ASN A 346 -1.29 14.07 14.65
N VAL A 347 -1.05 14.57 13.43
CA VAL A 347 -1.91 15.51 12.70
C VAL A 347 -2.27 14.98 11.31
N ASN A 348 -2.29 13.66 11.13
CA ASN A 348 -2.48 13.04 9.82
C ASN A 348 -3.91 13.13 9.30
N GLY A 349 -4.92 13.27 10.17
CA GLY A 349 -6.34 13.15 9.84
C GLY A 349 -6.92 11.76 10.10
N SER A 350 -6.05 10.75 10.31
CA SER A 350 -6.41 9.33 10.31
C SER A 350 -6.03 8.56 11.57
N VAL A 351 -5.96 9.24 12.72
CA VAL A 351 -5.62 8.61 14.01
C VAL A 351 -6.73 7.72 14.55
N PHE A 352 -7.99 8.17 14.51
CA PHE A 352 -9.09 7.55 15.27
C PHE A 352 -9.76 6.37 14.54
N MET A 353 -9.02 5.27 14.42
CA MET A 353 -9.50 4.02 13.82
C MET A 353 -10.71 3.44 14.55
N ASN A 354 -10.73 3.48 15.88
CA ASN A 354 -11.78 2.87 16.71
C ASN A 354 -13.18 3.39 16.34
N GLN A 355 -13.31 4.70 16.10
CA GLN A 355 -14.58 5.27 15.68
C GLN A 355 -14.98 4.84 14.25
N LEU A 356 -14.05 4.45 13.39
CA LEU A 356 -14.39 3.97 12.05
C LEU A 356 -14.86 2.52 12.08
N VAL A 357 -14.20 1.66 12.86
CA VAL A 357 -14.58 0.24 12.96
C VAL A 357 -15.90 0.06 13.72
N ASP A 358 -16.21 0.96 14.65
CA ASP A 358 -17.50 0.97 15.37
C ASP A 358 -18.66 1.53 14.51
N CYS A 359 -18.40 2.05 13.31
CA CYS A 359 -19.44 2.54 12.40
C CYS A 359 -20.10 1.37 11.65
N PRO A 360 -21.39 1.05 11.88
CA PRO A 360 -22.02 -0.09 11.22
C PRO A 360 -22.17 0.09 9.69
N GLU A 361 -22.32 1.33 9.22
CA GLU A 361 -22.45 1.65 7.79
C GLU A 361 -21.14 1.51 7.01
N MET A 362 -19.99 1.47 7.70
CA MET A 362 -18.68 1.28 7.08
C MET A 362 -18.39 -0.21 6.93
N ASP A 363 -18.23 -0.70 5.70
CA ASP A 363 -18.04 -2.15 5.45
C ASP A 363 -16.57 -2.52 5.26
N PHE A 364 -15.78 -1.64 4.65
CA PHE A 364 -14.38 -1.95 4.31
C PHE A 364 -13.46 -0.73 4.29
N PHE A 365 -12.16 -1.00 4.46
CA PHE A 365 -11.08 -0.02 4.35
C PHE A 365 -10.10 -0.47 3.26
N GLY A 366 -9.36 0.45 2.67
CA GLY A 366 -8.26 0.11 1.76
C GLY A 366 -7.09 1.05 1.90
N ALA A 367 -5.90 0.56 1.56
CA ALA A 367 -4.68 1.34 1.50
C ALA A 367 -3.62 0.59 0.68
N PRO A 368 -2.66 1.31 0.06
CA PRO A 368 -1.51 0.67 -0.56
C PRO A 368 -0.50 0.18 0.47
N SER A 369 0.16 -0.92 0.13
CA SER A 369 1.33 -1.38 0.88
C SER A 369 2.49 -0.37 0.75
N PRO A 370 3.47 -0.33 1.66
CA PRO A 370 4.71 0.41 1.43
C PRO A 370 5.41 -0.03 0.13
N TYR A 371 6.08 0.92 -0.53
CA TYR A 371 6.82 0.64 -1.78
C TYR A 371 8.13 -0.10 -1.55
N SER A 372 8.78 0.15 -0.41
CA SER A 372 9.95 -0.58 0.05
C SER A 372 9.54 -2.02 0.37
N LEU A 373 10.31 -3.01 -0.11
CA LEU A 373 10.16 -4.46 0.15
C LEU A 373 9.23 -5.27 -0.78
N ARG A 374 8.63 -4.68 -1.81
CA ARG A 374 7.77 -5.42 -2.77
C ARG A 374 8.50 -6.36 -3.75
N TYR A 375 9.84 -6.37 -3.72
CA TYR A 375 10.68 -7.14 -4.64
C TYR A 375 10.63 -8.66 -4.36
N PRO A 376 11.06 -9.52 -5.32
CA PRO A 376 11.19 -10.96 -5.06
C PRO A 376 12.15 -11.31 -3.91
N GLY A 377 11.69 -12.11 -2.97
CA GLY A 377 12.35 -12.42 -1.69
C GLY A 377 12.08 -11.38 -0.58
N GLY A 378 11.25 -10.37 -0.86
CA GLY A 378 10.80 -9.37 0.11
C GLY A 378 9.38 -9.65 0.61
N PHE A 379 8.81 -8.66 1.30
CA PHE A 379 7.45 -8.69 1.82
C PHE A 379 6.76 -7.34 1.60
N SER A 380 5.49 -7.36 1.22
CA SER A 380 4.69 -6.15 1.03
C SER A 380 3.63 -6.07 2.14
N PRO A 381 3.96 -5.48 3.31
CA PRO A 381 3.01 -5.40 4.42
C PRO A 381 1.77 -4.61 4.02
N HIS A 382 0.59 -5.19 4.22
CA HIS A 382 -0.64 -4.41 4.15
C HIS A 382 -0.70 -3.38 5.29
N ARG A 383 -1.31 -2.22 5.02
CA ARG A 383 -1.45 -1.11 5.97
C ARG A 383 -2.78 -1.18 6.74
N ALA A 384 -2.95 -2.25 7.52
CA ALA A 384 -4.05 -2.40 8.45
C ALA A 384 -3.64 -3.14 9.74
N ALA A 385 -4.28 -2.80 10.87
CA ALA A 385 -4.47 -3.64 12.03
C ALA A 385 -5.51 -4.72 11.70
N ASP A 386 -5.05 -5.74 10.96
CA ASP A 386 -5.91 -6.72 10.31
C ASP A 386 -6.68 -7.59 11.30
N ALA A 387 -6.12 -7.89 12.47
CA ALA A 387 -6.82 -8.66 13.48
C ALA A 387 -7.97 -7.86 14.11
N SER A 388 -7.76 -6.56 14.36
CA SER A 388 -8.80 -5.62 14.81
C SER A 388 -9.92 -5.44 13.78
N LEU A 389 -9.58 -5.24 12.49
CA LEU A 389 -10.60 -5.14 11.45
C LEU A 389 -11.49 -6.40 11.39
N LYS A 390 -10.91 -7.58 11.53
CA LYS A 390 -11.65 -8.86 11.56
C LYS A 390 -12.52 -9.00 12.80
N HIS A 391 -12.03 -8.57 13.98
CA HIS A 391 -12.82 -8.55 15.22
C HIS A 391 -14.12 -7.75 15.03
N HIS A 392 -14.04 -6.63 14.30
CA HIS A 392 -15.18 -5.77 13.97
C HIS A 392 -15.90 -6.13 12.66
N ARG A 393 -15.56 -7.28 12.05
CA ARG A 393 -16.15 -7.77 10.80
C ARG A 393 -16.03 -6.78 9.63
N LYS A 394 -14.96 -5.97 9.61
CA LYS A 394 -14.62 -5.02 8.55
C LYS A 394 -13.60 -5.63 7.59
N MET A 395 -13.87 -5.58 6.29
CA MET A 395 -12.94 -6.13 5.30
C MET A 395 -11.80 -5.14 5.03
N PHE A 396 -10.58 -5.65 4.91
CA PHE A 396 -9.49 -4.88 4.31
C PHE A 396 -9.41 -5.18 2.80
N PHE A 397 -9.31 -4.14 1.99
CA PHE A 397 -9.22 -4.21 0.55
C PHE A 397 -7.90 -3.60 0.08
N ALA A 398 -6.87 -4.44 -0.02
CA ALA A 398 -5.51 -4.02 -0.28
C ALA A 398 -5.36 -3.47 -1.71
N GLU A 399 -4.70 -2.31 -1.85
CA GLU A 399 -4.21 -1.85 -3.15
C GLU A 399 -2.93 -2.63 -3.49
N ASP A 400 -3.07 -3.61 -4.37
CA ASP A 400 -1.98 -4.46 -4.83
C ASP A 400 -1.42 -3.91 -6.15
N ASP A 401 -0.63 -2.84 -6.02
CA ASP A 401 0.15 -2.27 -7.12
C ASP A 401 1.60 -2.79 -7.13
N PHE A 402 1.84 -4.05 -6.75
CA PHE A 402 3.19 -4.63 -6.84
C PHE A 402 3.67 -4.69 -8.31
N ARG A 403 4.94 -4.35 -8.51
CA ARG A 403 5.49 -4.09 -9.83
C ARG A 403 5.84 -5.42 -10.52
N THR A 404 5.15 -5.73 -11.62
CA THR A 404 5.45 -6.93 -12.43
C THR A 404 6.59 -6.65 -13.39
N PHE A 405 7.16 -7.70 -14.01
CA PHE A 405 8.26 -7.57 -14.97
C PHE A 405 7.94 -6.68 -16.16
N THR A 406 6.66 -6.55 -16.49
CA THR A 406 6.21 -5.66 -17.54
C THR A 406 6.42 -4.18 -17.22
N SER A 407 6.52 -3.82 -15.93
CA SER A 407 6.85 -2.48 -15.46
C SER A 407 8.36 -2.21 -15.35
N TYR A 408 9.21 -3.22 -15.63
CA TYR A 408 10.66 -3.08 -15.61
C TYR A 408 11.14 -1.96 -16.55
N GLY A 409 12.06 -1.13 -16.08
CA GLY A 409 12.58 0.04 -16.82
C GLY A 409 11.63 1.25 -16.93
N THR A 410 10.38 1.14 -16.46
CA THR A 410 9.44 2.28 -16.47
C THR A 410 9.65 3.19 -15.26
N PRO A 411 9.26 4.49 -15.30
CA PRO A 411 9.28 5.36 -14.12
C PRO A 411 8.50 4.79 -12.93
N ALA A 412 7.34 4.17 -13.17
CA ALA A 412 6.54 3.53 -12.14
C ALA A 412 7.25 2.30 -11.52
N GLY A 413 7.97 1.51 -12.35
CA GLY A 413 8.78 0.39 -11.90
C GLY A 413 9.92 0.81 -10.97
N ARG A 414 10.55 1.98 -11.18
CA ARG A 414 11.67 2.45 -10.33
C ARG A 414 11.32 2.52 -8.84
N ALA A 415 10.06 2.83 -8.50
CA ALA A 415 9.64 3.01 -7.12
C ALA A 415 9.46 1.68 -6.36
N GLY A 416 9.42 0.52 -7.03
CA GLY A 416 9.01 -0.75 -6.41
C GLY A 416 9.83 -1.99 -6.78
N CYS A 417 10.99 -1.83 -7.42
CA CYS A 417 11.91 -2.93 -7.78
C CYS A 417 11.19 -4.12 -8.47
N PRO A 418 10.66 -3.92 -9.69
CA PRO A 418 9.91 -4.94 -10.42
C PRO A 418 10.69 -6.24 -10.55
N ALA A 419 9.96 -7.35 -10.48
CA ALA A 419 10.48 -8.66 -10.88
C ALA A 419 11.12 -8.58 -12.27
N SER A 420 12.20 -9.32 -12.51
CA SER A 420 12.90 -9.30 -13.80
C SER A 420 12.35 -10.29 -14.82
N THR A 421 11.48 -11.21 -14.39
CA THR A 421 10.92 -12.29 -15.22
C THR A 421 9.42 -12.50 -14.97
N PRO A 422 8.69 -13.12 -15.92
CA PRO A 422 7.31 -13.56 -15.69
C PRO A 422 7.15 -14.46 -14.47
N LEU A 423 8.03 -15.46 -14.30
CA LEU A 423 8.00 -16.39 -13.16
C LEU A 423 8.12 -15.66 -11.81
N LEU A 424 9.09 -14.74 -11.67
CA LEU A 424 9.23 -13.95 -10.45
C LEU A 424 8.02 -13.04 -10.19
N SER A 425 7.38 -12.54 -11.26
CA SER A 425 6.14 -11.76 -11.13
C SER A 425 4.98 -12.64 -10.64
N ALA A 426 4.86 -13.86 -11.17
CA ALA A 426 3.88 -14.84 -10.74
C ALA A 426 4.14 -15.22 -9.27
N ASN A 427 5.38 -15.47 -8.85
CA ASN A 427 5.68 -15.78 -7.45
C ASN A 427 5.40 -14.59 -6.50
N SER A 428 5.68 -13.35 -6.91
CA SER A 428 5.31 -12.16 -6.12
C SER A 428 3.79 -11.99 -5.98
N LEU A 429 3.03 -12.22 -7.06
CA LEU A 429 1.57 -12.26 -7.03
C LEU A 429 1.08 -13.41 -6.13
N ARG A 430 1.69 -14.60 -6.22
CA ARG A 430 1.38 -15.75 -5.37
C ARG A 430 1.60 -15.43 -3.90
N ARG A 431 2.68 -14.70 -3.57
CA ARG A 431 2.96 -14.26 -2.19
C ARG A 431 1.84 -13.37 -1.67
N GLN A 432 1.41 -12.37 -2.44
CA GLN A 432 0.26 -11.52 -2.05
C GLN A 432 -1.04 -12.31 -1.97
N GLY A 433 -1.28 -13.23 -2.90
CA GLY A 433 -2.47 -14.10 -2.88
C GLY A 433 -2.49 -15.01 -1.65
N CYS A 434 -1.36 -15.63 -1.29
CA CYS A 434 -1.25 -16.45 -0.10
C CYS A 434 -1.42 -15.62 1.18
N GLU A 435 -0.85 -14.42 1.26
CA GLU A 435 -1.10 -13.49 2.35
C GLU A 435 -2.60 -13.18 2.48
N ALA A 436 -3.24 -12.80 1.37
CA ALA A 436 -4.66 -12.46 1.33
C ALA A 436 -5.58 -13.62 1.77
N ILE A 437 -5.28 -14.84 1.33
CA ILE A 437 -6.04 -16.05 1.70
C ILE A 437 -5.81 -16.41 3.18
N LEU A 438 -4.54 -16.49 3.60
CA LEU A 438 -4.18 -17.03 4.92
C LEU A 438 -4.37 -16.01 6.04
N ARG A 439 -4.20 -14.72 5.76
CA ARG A 439 -4.56 -13.64 6.69
C ARG A 439 -6.02 -13.24 6.57
N GLY A 440 -6.68 -13.37 5.43
CA GLY A 440 -8.11 -13.08 5.27
C GLY A 440 -8.39 -11.62 4.94
N HIS A 441 -8.08 -11.22 3.72
CA HIS A 441 -8.47 -9.95 3.12
C HIS A 441 -8.65 -10.09 1.60
N ASN A 442 -9.12 -9.02 0.94
CA ASN A 442 -9.22 -8.97 -0.52
C ASN A 442 -8.19 -7.98 -1.07
N SER A 443 -7.94 -8.04 -2.37
CA SER A 443 -7.02 -7.13 -3.04
C SER A 443 -7.55 -6.66 -4.39
N TYR A 444 -7.16 -5.48 -4.83
CA TYR A 444 -7.38 -5.05 -6.21
C TYR A 444 -6.06 -4.77 -6.91
N LEU A 445 -5.99 -5.20 -8.17
CA LEU A 445 -4.80 -5.12 -9.01
C LEU A 445 -4.68 -3.73 -9.61
N MET A 446 -3.90 -2.87 -8.96
CA MET A 446 -3.73 -1.46 -9.30
C MET A 446 -2.52 -1.25 -10.20
N GLU A 447 -2.67 -0.52 -11.30
CA GLU A 447 -1.59 -0.31 -12.28
C GLU A 447 -1.45 1.14 -12.77
N PHE A 448 -0.24 1.70 -12.70
CA PHE A 448 0.02 3.10 -13.08
C PHE A 448 0.35 3.26 -14.56
N GLY A 449 -0.66 3.24 -15.44
CA GLY A 449 -0.44 3.58 -16.86
C GLY A 449 0.04 2.46 -17.75
N GLY A 450 0.14 1.23 -17.24
CA GLY A 450 0.58 0.05 -17.99
C GLY A 450 -0.27 -1.16 -17.69
N ARG A 451 -0.26 -2.15 -18.58
CA ARG A 451 -0.87 -3.48 -18.42
C ARG A 451 0.05 -4.42 -17.64
N TRP A 452 0.04 -4.32 -16.33
CA TRP A 452 0.93 -5.09 -15.46
C TRP A 452 0.48 -6.53 -15.25
N PHE A 453 -0.83 -6.77 -15.32
CA PHE A 453 -1.43 -8.03 -14.88
C PHE A 453 -1.99 -8.91 -16.02
N THR A 454 -1.79 -8.51 -17.28
CA THR A 454 -2.40 -9.21 -18.43
C THR A 454 -1.45 -10.16 -19.17
N HIS A 455 -0.28 -10.47 -18.61
CA HIS A 455 0.61 -11.51 -19.14
C HIS A 455 0.00 -12.90 -18.89
N PRO A 456 0.11 -13.88 -19.82
CA PRO A 456 -0.43 -15.23 -19.63
C PRO A 456 -0.06 -15.91 -18.30
N ASP A 457 1.22 -15.90 -17.92
CA ASP A 457 1.67 -16.48 -16.63
C ASP A 457 1.06 -15.77 -15.41
N ILE A 458 0.89 -14.45 -15.49
CA ILE A 458 0.30 -13.67 -14.40
C ILE A 458 -1.20 -13.95 -14.31
N LEU A 459 -1.90 -14.01 -15.44
CA LEU A 459 -3.32 -14.38 -15.50
C LEU A 459 -3.55 -15.80 -14.99
N THR A 460 -2.66 -16.74 -15.32
CA THR A 460 -2.70 -18.12 -14.82
C THR A 460 -2.58 -18.14 -13.30
N GLU A 461 -1.67 -17.34 -12.75
CA GLU A 461 -1.50 -17.25 -11.30
C GLU A 461 -2.68 -16.54 -10.61
N ILE A 462 -3.27 -15.50 -11.22
CA ILE A 462 -4.52 -14.86 -10.73
C ILE A 462 -5.63 -15.91 -10.64
N ALA A 463 -5.81 -16.71 -11.69
CA ALA A 463 -6.82 -17.77 -11.73
C ALA A 463 -6.58 -18.84 -10.65
N ARG A 464 -5.31 -19.22 -10.46
CA ARG A 464 -4.88 -20.16 -9.42
C ARG A 464 -5.19 -19.63 -8.02
N MET A 465 -4.84 -18.38 -7.70
CA MET A 465 -5.09 -17.80 -6.38
C MET A 465 -6.58 -17.62 -6.09
N ASN A 466 -7.38 -17.19 -7.07
CA ASN A 466 -8.85 -17.15 -6.93
C ASN A 466 -9.42 -18.53 -6.57
N ARG A 467 -8.93 -19.59 -7.22
CA ARG A 467 -9.30 -20.98 -6.93
C ARG A 467 -8.79 -21.46 -5.56
N PHE A 468 -7.55 -21.12 -5.20
CA PHE A 468 -6.95 -21.53 -3.92
C PHE A 468 -7.71 -20.98 -2.74
N ARG A 469 -8.18 -19.73 -2.82
CA ARG A 469 -9.08 -19.17 -1.80
C ARG A 469 -10.26 -20.11 -1.53
N ASP A 470 -10.89 -20.58 -2.59
CA ASP A 470 -12.12 -21.35 -2.49
C ASP A 470 -11.86 -22.76 -1.97
N VAL A 471 -10.77 -23.39 -2.42
CA VAL A 471 -10.34 -24.70 -1.93
C VAL A 471 -9.94 -24.61 -0.45
N VAL A 472 -9.14 -23.62 -0.06
CA VAL A 472 -8.73 -23.41 1.34
C VAL A 472 -9.97 -23.23 2.23
N GLY A 473 -10.98 -22.49 1.77
CA GLY A 473 -12.24 -22.29 2.51
C GLY A 473 -13.00 -23.58 2.80
N LEU A 474 -12.94 -24.62 1.94
CA LEU A 474 -13.62 -25.91 2.18
C LEU A 474 -13.15 -26.61 3.45
N PHE A 475 -11.89 -26.39 3.83
CA PHE A 475 -11.25 -27.01 4.99
C PHE A 475 -11.42 -26.19 6.27
N LYS A 476 -12.15 -25.07 6.21
CA LYS A 476 -12.49 -24.21 7.35
C LYS A 476 -11.30 -23.90 8.27
N PRO A 477 -10.14 -23.49 7.73
CA PRO A 477 -8.94 -23.36 8.53
C PRO A 477 -9.06 -22.20 9.51
N VAL A 478 -8.91 -22.52 10.81
CA VAL A 478 -8.88 -21.53 11.88
C VAL A 478 -7.47 -20.94 11.98
N ARG A 479 -7.37 -19.61 12.04
CA ARG A 479 -6.10 -18.93 12.25
C ARG A 479 -5.62 -19.19 13.69
N LYS A 480 -4.38 -19.68 13.84
CA LYS A 480 -3.76 -20.06 15.12
C LYS A 480 -2.41 -19.35 15.30
N SER A 481 -2.37 -18.04 15.05
CA SER A 481 -1.13 -17.29 15.29
C SER A 481 -0.85 -17.24 16.79
N GLU A 482 0.39 -17.46 17.18
CA GLU A 482 0.81 -17.49 18.58
C GLU A 482 1.50 -16.18 19.01
N ILE A 483 1.62 -15.22 18.08
CA ILE A 483 2.28 -13.92 18.25
C ILE A 483 1.27 -12.81 17.95
N ALA A 484 0.96 -11.99 18.97
CA ALA A 484 0.24 -10.73 18.79
C ALA A 484 1.23 -9.57 18.73
N VAL A 485 0.98 -8.66 17.81
CA VAL A 485 1.70 -7.39 17.65
C VAL A 485 0.69 -6.29 17.88
N VAL A 486 1.07 -5.27 18.65
CA VAL A 486 0.10 -4.32 19.21
C VAL A 486 0.60 -2.90 19.03
N SER A 487 -0.27 -2.04 18.53
CA SER A 487 -0.11 -0.60 18.57
C SER A 487 -1.38 0.02 19.13
N ASP A 488 -1.31 1.29 19.46
CA ASP A 488 -2.38 2.04 20.11
C ASP A 488 -2.67 3.32 19.32
N GLN A 489 -3.94 3.69 19.18
CA GLN A 489 -4.33 4.87 18.42
C GLN A 489 -4.04 6.16 19.20
N GLU A 490 -4.25 6.20 20.52
CA GLU A 490 -4.02 7.38 21.36
C GLU A 490 -2.54 7.74 21.37
N SER A 491 -1.68 6.73 21.44
CA SER A 491 -0.22 6.85 21.37
C SER A 491 0.26 7.57 20.10
N GLN A 492 -0.51 7.53 19.00
CA GLN A 492 -0.19 8.29 17.78
C GLN A 492 -0.25 9.80 18.01
N LEU A 493 -1.08 10.29 18.94
CA LEU A 493 -1.18 11.72 19.29
C LEU A 493 0.01 12.20 20.13
N TYR A 494 0.47 11.37 21.06
CA TYR A 494 1.43 11.76 22.10
C TYR A 494 2.88 11.34 21.83
N GLY A 495 3.10 10.44 20.87
CA GLY A 495 4.42 10.14 20.35
C GLY A 495 4.53 8.75 19.74
N ASN A 496 4.37 8.64 18.42
CA ASN A 496 4.64 7.37 17.72
C ASN A 496 5.14 7.48 16.27
N TYR A 497 5.14 8.65 15.62
CA TYR A 497 5.53 8.71 14.20
C TYR A 497 7.05 8.69 13.95
N PHE A 498 7.86 9.25 14.85
CA PHE A 498 9.31 9.39 14.68
C PHE A 498 10.14 8.46 15.57
N ALA A 499 9.50 7.77 16.51
CA ALA A 499 10.05 6.66 17.25
C ALA A 499 9.52 5.38 16.58
N THR A 500 10.41 4.55 16.03
CA THR A 500 10.08 3.64 14.92
C THR A 500 9.72 2.17 15.26
N PRO A 501 9.12 1.77 16.40
CA PRO A 501 8.69 0.38 16.62
C PRO A 501 7.82 -0.21 15.52
N ILE A 502 7.02 0.60 14.85
CA ILE A 502 6.25 0.17 13.67
C ILE A 502 7.11 -0.21 12.45
N GLU A 503 8.36 0.28 12.34
CA GLU A 503 9.33 -0.23 11.37
C GLU A 503 9.75 -1.67 11.67
N LEU A 504 9.66 -2.12 12.94
CA LEU A 504 9.89 -3.54 13.28
C LEU A 504 8.86 -4.41 12.55
N ARG A 505 7.58 -4.00 12.55
CA ARG A 505 6.49 -4.68 11.82
C ARG A 505 6.75 -4.72 10.32
N GLN A 506 7.25 -3.63 9.75
CA GLN A 506 7.48 -3.56 8.30
C GLN A 506 8.73 -4.32 7.85
N ASN A 507 9.80 -4.30 8.64
CA ASN A 507 11.12 -4.76 8.18
C ASN A 507 11.59 -6.07 8.83
N SER A 508 11.30 -6.31 10.11
CA SER A 508 11.90 -7.41 10.88
C SER A 508 10.94 -8.57 11.12
N LEU A 509 9.71 -8.28 11.55
CA LEU A 509 8.68 -9.29 11.86
C LEU A 509 8.35 -10.22 10.68
N PRO A 510 8.30 -9.76 9.41
CA PRO A 510 7.98 -10.64 8.30
C PRO A 510 9.00 -11.76 8.09
N SER A 511 10.24 -11.56 8.53
CA SER A 511 11.35 -12.51 8.37
C SER A 511 11.69 -13.26 9.66
N ILE A 512 10.85 -13.23 10.70
CA ILE A 512 11.11 -14.04 11.91
C ILE A 512 10.82 -15.52 11.68
N GLY A 513 10.20 -15.90 10.56
CA GLY A 513 9.86 -17.28 10.23
C GLY A 513 8.62 -17.81 10.92
N ALA A 514 7.77 -16.91 11.44
CA ALA A 514 6.46 -17.21 12.01
C ALA A 514 5.47 -16.11 11.62
N ASP A 515 4.20 -16.48 11.48
CA ASP A 515 3.12 -15.54 11.21
C ASP A 515 2.63 -14.86 12.50
N HIS A 516 2.08 -13.65 12.39
CA HIS A 516 1.66 -12.82 13.52
C HIS A 516 0.38 -12.06 13.21
N ASP A 517 -0.39 -11.73 14.25
CA ASP A 517 -1.59 -10.89 14.18
C ASP A 517 -1.28 -9.47 14.63
N PHE A 518 -1.84 -8.47 13.94
CA PHE A 518 -1.67 -7.06 14.31
C PHE A 518 -2.97 -6.43 14.81
N PHE A 519 -2.92 -5.94 16.05
CA PHE A 519 -4.05 -5.37 16.78
C PHE A 519 -3.84 -3.89 17.08
N GLU A 520 -4.97 -3.18 17.05
CA GLU A 520 -5.21 -2.02 17.89
C GLU A 520 -5.42 -2.50 19.34
N LEU A 521 -4.83 -1.79 20.32
CA LEU A 521 -4.73 -2.24 21.71
C LEU A 521 -6.08 -2.63 22.31
N ARG A 522 -7.14 -1.82 22.12
CA ARG A 522 -8.48 -1.99 22.68
C ARG A 522 -9.03 -3.40 22.43
N ASP A 523 -8.85 -3.92 21.22
CA ASP A 523 -9.40 -5.22 20.82
C ASP A 523 -8.59 -6.39 21.40
N LEU A 524 -7.31 -6.20 21.69
CA LEU A 524 -6.49 -7.23 22.35
C LEU A 524 -6.75 -7.31 23.86
N LEU A 525 -7.25 -6.26 24.50
CA LEU A 525 -7.48 -6.24 25.96
C LEU A 525 -8.54 -7.26 26.43
N ASP A 526 -9.35 -7.80 25.52
CA ASP A 526 -10.29 -8.88 25.81
C ASP A 526 -9.54 -10.17 26.22
N PRO A 527 -9.78 -10.73 27.43
CA PRO A 527 -9.21 -12.00 27.86
C PRO A 527 -9.45 -13.17 26.92
N GLU A 528 -10.57 -13.21 26.21
CA GLU A 528 -10.84 -14.28 25.24
C GLU A 528 -9.98 -14.15 23.98
N VAL A 529 -9.46 -12.94 23.72
CA VAL A 529 -8.55 -12.67 22.60
C VAL A 529 -7.10 -12.92 23.02
N PHE A 530 -6.58 -12.24 24.06
CA PHE A 530 -5.14 -12.31 24.39
C PHE A 530 -4.69 -13.68 24.89
N ARG A 531 -5.60 -14.51 25.44
CA ARG A 531 -5.26 -15.87 25.91
C ARG A 531 -4.74 -16.77 24.79
N ASN A 532 -5.06 -16.48 23.53
CA ASN A 532 -4.61 -17.26 22.38
C ASN A 532 -3.13 -17.02 22.02
N TYR A 533 -2.48 -16.01 22.62
CA TYR A 533 -1.12 -15.60 22.27
C TYR A 533 -0.12 -15.94 23.35
N LYS A 534 1.00 -16.54 22.93
CA LYS A 534 2.15 -16.87 23.78
C LYS A 534 3.13 -15.71 23.90
N LEU A 535 3.27 -14.93 22.82
CA LEU A 535 4.08 -13.72 22.77
C LEU A 535 3.20 -12.52 22.37
N ILE A 536 3.28 -11.44 23.14
CA ILE A 536 2.68 -10.15 22.80
C ILE A 536 3.81 -9.10 22.66
N ILE A 537 3.86 -8.43 21.51
CA ILE A 537 4.86 -7.40 21.18
C ILE A 537 4.17 -6.03 21.10
N PHE A 538 4.47 -5.16 22.06
CA PHE A 538 3.95 -3.79 22.09
C PHE A 538 4.87 -2.84 21.31
N LEU A 539 4.41 -2.38 20.15
CA LEU A 539 5.06 -1.42 19.27
C LEU A 539 4.89 0.02 19.78
N ASN A 540 5.26 0.23 21.04
CA ASN A 540 5.20 1.50 21.76
C ASN A 540 3.79 2.06 22.00
N ILE A 541 3.14 1.48 23.00
CA ILE A 541 1.89 1.94 23.61
C ILE A 541 2.17 3.06 24.63
N CYS A 542 2.59 4.23 24.16
CA CYS A 542 3.14 5.28 25.02
C CYS A 542 2.10 6.02 25.85
N ALA A 543 0.85 6.11 25.41
CA ALA A 543 -0.22 6.81 26.10
C ALA A 543 -1.30 5.82 26.54
N LEU A 544 -1.58 5.74 27.85
CA LEU A 544 -2.51 4.75 28.39
C LEU A 544 -3.38 5.32 29.52
N GLY A 545 -4.66 4.97 29.49
CA GLY A 545 -5.63 5.13 30.58
C GLY A 545 -5.60 3.97 31.58
N GLU A 546 -6.38 4.08 32.65
CA GLU A 546 -6.41 3.05 33.70
C GLU A 546 -6.99 1.70 33.22
N ARG A 547 -8.01 1.73 32.36
CA ARG A 547 -8.61 0.52 31.77
C ARG A 547 -7.59 -0.31 31.02
N GLU A 548 -6.78 0.36 30.19
CA GLU A 548 -5.78 -0.30 29.35
C GLU A 548 -4.63 -0.85 30.18
N ARG A 549 -4.17 -0.08 31.19
CA ARG A 549 -3.16 -0.54 32.16
C ARG A 549 -3.64 -1.80 32.88
N GLN A 550 -4.87 -1.80 33.40
CA GLN A 550 -5.46 -2.97 34.07
C GLN A 550 -5.61 -4.17 33.12
N GLY A 551 -5.98 -3.94 31.87
CA GLY A 551 -6.06 -5.01 30.87
C GLY A 551 -4.69 -5.63 30.57
N ILE A 552 -3.63 -4.83 30.45
CA ILE A 552 -2.25 -5.31 30.27
C ILE A 552 -1.76 -6.07 31.50
N GLU A 553 -2.12 -5.64 32.72
CA GLU A 553 -1.80 -6.39 33.94
C GLU A 553 -2.39 -7.81 33.93
N LYS A 554 -3.59 -8.01 33.38
CA LYS A 554 -4.20 -9.35 33.24
C LYS A 554 -3.42 -10.25 32.27
N MET A 555 -2.66 -9.69 31.33
CA MET A 555 -1.84 -10.45 30.38
C MET A 555 -0.57 -11.03 31.02
N LYS A 556 -0.19 -10.60 32.24
CA LYS A 556 0.97 -11.08 33.00
C LYS A 556 0.68 -12.42 33.69
N SER A 557 0.32 -13.41 32.88
CA SER A 557 -0.24 -14.71 33.30
C SER A 557 0.11 -15.81 32.31
N ASP A 558 -0.23 -17.06 32.63
CA ASP A 558 -0.24 -18.22 31.72
C ASP A 558 1.08 -18.54 30.99
N GLY A 559 2.23 -18.27 31.61
CA GLY A 559 3.55 -18.45 31.01
C GLY A 559 3.85 -17.47 29.87
N ARG A 560 3.01 -16.45 29.68
CA ARG A 560 3.07 -15.54 28.52
C ARG A 560 4.33 -14.70 28.53
N THR A 561 4.83 -14.39 27.34
CA THR A 561 5.94 -13.45 27.16
C THR A 561 5.42 -12.11 26.65
N LEU A 562 5.80 -11.02 27.32
CA LEU A 562 5.48 -9.64 26.91
C LEU A 562 6.77 -8.92 26.50
N LEU A 563 6.81 -8.40 25.29
CA LEU A 563 7.91 -7.58 24.77
C LEU A 563 7.45 -6.13 24.65
N PHE A 564 8.00 -5.26 25.48
CA PHE A 564 7.77 -3.82 25.44
C PHE A 564 8.89 -3.10 24.68
N LEU A 565 8.53 -2.15 23.82
CA LEU A 565 9.47 -1.34 23.06
C LEU A 565 9.31 0.15 23.35
N TYR A 566 10.46 0.83 23.41
CA TYR A 566 10.64 2.26 23.56
C TYR A 566 10.05 2.86 24.85
N ASN A 567 8.84 3.43 24.85
CA ASN A 567 8.32 4.19 25.99
C ASN A 567 6.88 3.83 26.43
N PRO A 568 6.60 2.55 26.73
CA PRO A 568 5.27 2.10 27.11
C PRO A 568 4.75 2.83 28.35
N GLY A 569 3.51 3.32 28.29
CA GLY A 569 2.83 3.97 29.41
C GLY A 569 3.46 5.28 29.91
N ALA A 570 4.35 5.90 29.12
CA ALA A 570 5.01 7.15 29.46
C ALA A 570 4.04 8.33 29.63
N VAL A 571 2.85 8.29 29.03
CA VAL A 571 1.81 9.31 29.14
C VAL A 571 0.60 8.70 29.83
N ASN A 572 0.17 9.30 30.94
CA ASN A 572 -1.04 8.88 31.65
C ASN A 572 -2.24 9.69 31.13
N LEU A 573 -3.29 8.98 30.68
CA LEU A 573 -4.51 9.58 30.12
C LEU A 573 -5.57 9.91 31.17
N THR A 574 -5.34 9.53 32.44
CA THR A 574 -6.28 9.75 33.56
C THR A 574 -5.73 10.75 34.58
N TYR A 575 -4.44 10.69 34.88
CA TYR A 575 -3.76 11.53 35.87
C TYR A 575 -2.75 12.47 35.22
N ASN A 576 -2.45 13.58 35.87
CA ASN A 576 -1.47 14.58 35.41
C ASN A 576 -0.01 14.08 35.59
N ARG A 577 0.30 12.89 35.08
CA ARG A 577 1.62 12.22 35.17
C ARG A 577 2.18 11.94 33.78
N PHE A 578 3.40 12.40 33.51
CA PHE A 578 4.07 12.25 32.22
C PHE A 578 5.55 11.95 32.39
N TYR A 579 6.05 10.97 31.63
CA TYR A 579 7.40 10.43 31.74
C TYR A 579 7.75 10.02 33.18
N ASP A 580 6.75 9.52 33.91
CA ASP A 580 6.87 9.01 35.26
C ASP A 580 7.44 7.57 35.21
N LEU A 581 8.60 7.39 35.84
CA LEU A 581 9.29 6.09 35.88
C LEU A 581 8.51 5.03 36.66
N SER A 582 7.69 5.44 37.64
CA SER A 582 6.88 4.51 38.43
C SER A 582 5.73 3.91 37.60
N ASP A 583 5.07 4.71 36.76
CA ASP A 583 4.01 4.24 35.87
C ASP A 583 4.57 3.28 34.80
N ALA A 584 5.68 3.65 34.15
CA ALA A 584 6.35 2.79 33.17
C ALA A 584 6.96 1.53 33.83
N GLY A 585 7.53 1.67 35.02
CA GLY A 585 8.12 0.57 35.78
C GLY A 585 7.07 -0.44 36.26
N ARG A 586 5.90 0.01 36.72
CA ARG A 586 4.77 -0.87 37.07
C ARG A 586 4.28 -1.66 35.86
N LEU A 587 4.06 -0.97 34.74
CA LEU A 587 3.57 -1.57 33.51
C LEU A 587 4.55 -2.64 32.98
N THR A 588 5.84 -2.29 32.87
CA THR A 588 6.86 -3.19 32.32
C THR A 588 7.42 -4.20 33.33
N SER A 589 7.18 -3.98 34.63
CA SER A 589 7.74 -4.72 35.77
C SER A 589 9.26 -4.59 35.97
N PHE A 590 9.85 -3.51 35.45
CA PHE A 590 11.26 -3.15 35.63
C PHE A 590 11.43 -1.93 36.53
N LYS A 591 12.47 -1.93 37.36
CA LYS A 591 12.98 -0.70 37.99
C LYS A 591 13.73 0.15 36.95
N LEU A 592 13.44 1.44 36.91
CA LEU A 592 13.97 2.37 35.91
C LEU A 592 14.68 3.55 36.57
N LYS A 593 15.67 4.11 35.88
CA LYS A 593 16.32 5.36 36.24
C LYS A 593 16.39 6.31 35.06
N TYR A 594 16.34 7.62 35.34
CA TYR A 594 16.58 8.61 34.30
C TYR A 594 18.00 8.47 33.77
N GLN A 595 18.13 8.48 32.44
CA GLN A 595 19.43 8.44 31.77
C GLN A 595 19.36 9.18 30.45
N LYS A 596 20.26 10.16 30.28
CA LYS A 596 20.32 11.00 29.09
C LYS A 596 20.38 10.14 27.82
N ALA A 597 19.48 10.39 26.90
CA ALA A 597 19.51 9.78 25.58
C ALA A 597 20.21 10.69 24.57
N LYS A 598 21.09 10.12 23.75
CA LYS A 598 21.55 10.74 22.50
C LYS A 598 20.83 10.04 21.35
N SER A 599 20.15 10.81 20.50
CA SER A 599 19.41 10.28 19.36
C SER A 599 19.92 10.88 18.05
N THR A 600 19.91 10.07 17.00
CA THR A 600 20.16 10.50 15.62
C THR A 600 19.58 9.44 14.69
N TRP A 601 18.94 9.89 13.62
CA TRP A 601 18.24 9.02 12.67
C TRP A 601 19.19 7.94 12.11
N GLY A 602 18.83 6.67 12.33
CA GLY A 602 19.53 5.47 11.83
C GLY A 602 20.83 5.09 12.55
N LYS A 603 21.12 5.62 13.75
CA LYS A 603 22.43 5.50 14.40
C LYS A 603 22.45 4.86 15.80
N VAL A 604 21.31 4.42 16.34
CA VAL A 604 21.32 3.81 17.68
C VAL A 604 21.82 2.36 17.59
N LYS A 605 22.98 2.11 18.20
CA LYS A 605 23.53 0.78 18.43
C LYS A 605 23.69 0.56 19.93
N LEU A 606 23.24 -0.59 20.42
CA LEU A 606 23.52 -1.04 21.79
C LEU A 606 24.71 -1.99 21.76
N LYS A 607 25.58 -1.92 22.75
CA LYS A 607 26.55 -2.98 23.02
C LYS A 607 25.81 -4.22 23.53
N ALA A 608 25.94 -5.33 22.83
CA ALA A 608 25.36 -6.62 23.18
C ALA A 608 26.07 -7.22 24.40
N ASN A 609 25.30 -7.80 25.32
CA ASN A 609 25.84 -8.74 26.30
C ASN A 609 25.72 -10.15 25.72
N THR A 610 26.75 -10.57 24.98
CA THR A 610 26.73 -11.82 24.21
C THR A 610 26.54 -13.04 25.09
N GLU A 611 27.20 -13.11 26.25
CA GLU A 611 27.05 -14.20 27.22
C GLU A 611 25.58 -14.36 27.66
N ASN A 612 24.95 -13.27 28.09
CA ASN A 612 23.54 -13.31 28.48
C ASN A 612 22.62 -13.62 27.30
N LEU A 613 22.91 -13.14 26.10
CA LEU A 613 22.14 -13.48 24.90
C LEU A 613 22.24 -14.99 24.57
N ARG A 614 23.41 -15.63 24.72
CA ARG A 614 23.55 -17.10 24.59
C ARG A 614 22.71 -17.80 25.64
N ARG A 615 22.87 -17.41 26.90
CA ARG A 615 22.24 -18.06 28.05
C ARG A 615 20.71 -17.95 28.00
N VAL A 616 20.19 -16.76 27.73
CA VAL A 616 18.75 -16.47 27.77
C VAL A 616 18.05 -16.90 26.48
N LEU A 617 18.59 -16.54 25.31
CA LEU A 617 17.91 -16.73 24.03
C LEU A 617 18.35 -18.01 23.29
N SER A 618 19.35 -18.72 23.82
CA SER A 618 19.98 -19.89 23.17
C SER A 618 20.43 -19.58 21.75
N LEU A 619 21.02 -18.39 21.56
CA LEU A 619 21.67 -18.00 20.32
C LEU A 619 23.05 -18.66 20.27
N SER A 620 23.35 -19.41 19.20
CA SER A 620 24.68 -19.93 18.90
C SER A 620 25.67 -18.81 18.54
N GLU A 621 26.97 -19.10 18.47
CA GLU A 621 28.00 -18.14 18.03
C GLU A 621 27.69 -17.56 16.63
N GLN A 622 27.23 -18.40 15.70
CA GLN A 622 26.82 -17.98 14.36
C GLN A 622 25.52 -17.15 14.37
N GLU A 623 24.60 -17.41 15.29
CA GLU A 623 23.37 -16.61 15.43
C GLU A 623 23.63 -15.27 16.14
N LEU A 624 24.66 -15.21 17.00
CA LEU A 624 25.17 -14.01 17.67
C LEU A 624 26.00 -13.09 16.79
N GLU A 625 26.16 -13.43 15.52
CA GLU A 625 26.35 -12.42 14.49
C GLU A 625 25.06 -11.54 14.44
N LEU A 626 24.95 -10.67 15.45
CA LEU A 626 23.84 -9.75 15.75
C LEU A 626 23.79 -8.57 14.79
N GLY A 627 24.76 -8.50 13.87
CA GLY A 627 24.69 -7.65 12.71
C GLY A 627 23.65 -8.19 11.73
N SER A 628 22.75 -7.31 11.30
CA SER A 628 22.32 -7.38 9.91
C SER A 628 23.57 -7.49 9.05
N LEU A 629 23.67 -8.50 8.19
CA LEU A 629 24.64 -8.52 7.12
C LEU A 629 24.59 -7.16 6.42
N ARG A 630 25.64 -6.34 6.56
CA ARG A 630 25.72 -5.10 5.81
C ARG A 630 26.29 -5.49 4.46
N LYS A 631 25.47 -5.35 3.43
CA LYS A 631 25.96 -5.43 2.05
C LYS A 631 26.94 -4.27 1.86
N VAL A 632 28.23 -4.56 1.86
CA VAL A 632 29.28 -3.59 1.53
C VAL A 632 29.45 -3.54 0.01
N SER A 633 29.16 -4.66 -0.66
CA SER A 633 29.10 -4.78 -2.12
C SER A 633 28.19 -5.96 -2.53
N PRO A 634 27.75 -6.01 -3.80
CA PRO A 634 27.11 -7.19 -4.36
C PRO A 634 27.96 -8.46 -4.18
N GLY A 635 27.38 -9.52 -3.60
CA GLY A 635 28.08 -10.79 -3.37
C GLY A 635 29.00 -10.83 -2.15
N GLU A 636 29.40 -9.70 -1.57
CA GLU A 636 30.26 -9.65 -0.39
C GLU A 636 29.53 -9.22 0.88
N LEU A 637 29.55 -10.13 1.85
CA LEU A 637 29.13 -9.91 3.22
C LEU A 637 30.36 -9.44 4.00
N ALA A 638 30.39 -8.17 4.40
CA ALA A 638 31.39 -7.77 5.39
C ALA A 638 30.90 -8.23 6.78
N PRO A 639 31.79 -8.81 7.60
CA PRO A 639 31.46 -9.06 8.99
C PRO A 639 31.09 -7.73 9.66
N VAL A 640 29.90 -7.70 10.27
CA VAL A 640 29.48 -6.58 11.10
C VAL A 640 29.82 -6.93 12.53
N ASP A 641 30.40 -5.96 13.23
CA ASP A 641 30.68 -5.96 14.66
C ASP A 641 29.62 -6.74 15.48
N HIS A 642 29.99 -7.96 15.87
CA HIS A 642 29.20 -8.91 16.65
C HIS A 642 28.87 -8.39 18.06
N SER A 643 29.49 -7.29 18.48
CA SER A 643 29.25 -6.66 19.78
C SER A 643 28.08 -5.69 19.79
N THR A 644 27.33 -5.52 18.68
CA THR A 644 26.26 -4.50 18.60
C THR A 644 24.87 -5.01 18.20
N ILE A 645 23.83 -4.45 18.84
CA ILE A 645 22.41 -4.63 18.53
C ILE A 645 21.91 -3.36 17.84
N ALA A 646 21.37 -3.49 16.63
CA ALA A 646 20.67 -2.39 15.96
C ALA A 646 19.38 -2.04 16.70
N ALA A 647 19.26 -0.79 17.16
CA ALA A 647 18.21 -0.35 18.09
C ALA A 647 17.34 0.78 17.52
N GLY A 648 17.40 1.01 16.21
CA GLY A 648 16.59 1.99 15.50
C GLY A 648 17.14 3.42 15.57
N THR A 649 16.25 4.39 15.67
CA THR A 649 16.55 5.82 15.46
C THR A 649 16.57 6.67 16.74
N ASN A 650 16.06 6.13 17.86
CA ASN A 650 15.90 6.88 19.10
C ASN A 650 16.09 6.00 20.36
N LEU A 651 16.44 6.65 21.46
CA LEU A 651 16.44 6.08 22.81
C LEU A 651 15.61 6.99 23.70
N ILE A 652 14.81 6.41 24.59
CA ILE A 652 14.14 7.21 25.60
C ILE A 652 15.12 7.62 26.71
N GLY A 653 14.82 8.74 27.38
CA GLY A 653 15.57 9.33 28.48
C GLY A 653 15.61 8.54 29.79
N TRP A 654 15.44 7.22 29.76
CA TRP A 654 15.62 6.33 30.91
C TRP A 654 16.26 5.00 30.54
N ALA A 655 16.96 4.42 31.50
CA ALA A 655 17.58 3.10 31.41
C ALA A 655 16.95 2.14 32.43
N ILE A 656 17.19 0.85 32.20
CA ILE A 656 16.79 -0.22 33.12
C ILE A 656 17.81 -0.27 34.25
N ASP A 657 17.32 -0.23 35.49
CA ASP A 657 18.12 -0.27 36.73
C ASP A 657 17.50 -1.26 37.70
N ASP A 658 17.31 -2.48 37.22
CA ASP A 658 16.67 -3.56 37.96
C ASP A 658 17.69 -4.68 38.23
N PRO A 659 18.09 -4.91 39.50
CA PRO A 659 19.05 -5.96 39.83
C PRO A 659 18.52 -7.37 39.57
N ASP A 660 17.19 -7.53 39.50
CA ASP A 660 16.55 -8.83 39.23
C ASP A 660 16.42 -9.10 37.71
N ALA A 661 16.79 -8.13 36.87
CA ALA A 661 16.76 -8.26 35.43
C ALA A 661 18.11 -8.71 34.87
N VAL A 662 18.07 -9.53 33.82
CA VAL A 662 19.27 -9.92 33.06
C VAL A 662 19.52 -8.90 31.94
N PRO A 663 20.64 -8.16 31.96
CA PRO A 663 20.97 -7.20 30.91
C PRO A 663 21.38 -7.91 29.62
N LEU A 664 20.74 -7.54 28.50
CA LEU A 664 20.97 -8.09 27.16
C LEU A 664 21.67 -7.08 26.23
N GLY A 665 21.45 -5.78 26.45
CA GLY A 665 22.12 -4.72 25.68
C GLY A 665 22.21 -3.40 26.44
N ALA A 666 23.30 -2.68 26.24
CA ALA A 666 23.59 -1.40 26.91
C ALA A 666 23.96 -0.30 25.89
N SER A 667 23.65 0.96 26.19
CA SER A 667 24.14 2.09 25.40
C SER A 667 25.62 2.38 25.70
N SER A 668 26.26 3.19 24.85
CA SER A 668 27.69 3.51 24.98
C SER A 668 28.07 4.26 26.27
N ASP A 669 27.10 4.84 26.96
CA ASP A 669 27.23 5.47 28.28
C ASP A 669 27.02 4.48 29.44
N GLY A 670 26.95 3.18 29.16
CA GLY A 670 26.82 2.10 30.16
C GLY A 670 25.38 1.86 30.65
N GLY A 671 24.40 2.64 30.23
CA GLY A 671 23.00 2.42 30.60
C GLY A 671 22.44 1.12 30.01
N ILE A 672 21.79 0.27 30.80
CA ILE A 672 21.10 -0.91 30.28
C ILE A 672 19.86 -0.46 29.52
N ARG A 673 19.75 -0.88 28.25
CA ARG A 673 18.68 -0.47 27.32
C ARG A 673 17.84 -1.64 26.82
N PHE A 674 18.29 -2.86 26.98
CA PHE A 674 17.53 -4.06 26.66
C PHE A 674 17.79 -5.14 27.72
N ALA A 675 16.74 -5.67 28.32
CA ALA A 675 16.84 -6.69 29.37
C ALA A 675 15.63 -7.63 29.37
N VAL A 676 15.78 -8.76 30.07
CA VAL A 676 14.70 -9.70 30.38
C VAL A 676 14.55 -9.86 31.88
N LYS A 677 13.32 -10.07 32.34
CA LYS A 677 12.99 -10.45 33.72
C LYS A 677 12.01 -11.62 33.71
N ASN A 678 12.37 -12.70 34.40
CA ASN A 678 11.50 -13.85 34.54
C ASN A 678 10.64 -13.67 35.79
N HIS A 679 9.33 -13.86 35.65
CA HIS A 679 8.40 -13.94 36.76
C HIS A 679 7.90 -15.39 36.90
N PRO A 680 7.28 -15.78 38.02
CA PRO A 680 6.86 -17.17 38.24
C PRO A 680 5.98 -17.73 37.10
N ASN A 681 5.06 -16.92 36.58
CA ASN A 681 4.04 -17.35 35.60
C ASN A 681 4.03 -16.52 34.30
N TRP A 682 5.07 -15.73 34.00
CA TRP A 682 5.19 -14.95 32.76
C TRP A 682 6.62 -14.39 32.59
N THR A 683 6.96 -13.85 31.42
CA THR A 683 8.29 -13.26 31.15
C THR A 683 8.17 -11.86 30.55
N ALA A 684 8.97 -10.92 31.06
CA ALA A 684 9.04 -9.55 30.56
C ALA A 684 10.34 -9.32 29.78
N TYR A 685 10.24 -8.88 28.54
CA TYR A 685 11.34 -8.24 27.80
C TYR A 685 11.05 -6.76 27.67
N TYR A 686 12.05 -5.92 27.94
CA TYR A 686 11.92 -4.47 27.71
C TYR A 686 13.14 -3.95 26.98
N SER A 687 12.90 -3.32 25.83
CA SER A 687 13.88 -2.50 25.13
C SER A 687 13.46 -1.03 25.19
N THR A 688 14.31 -0.16 25.75
CA THR A 688 14.12 1.30 25.73
C THR A 688 14.46 1.91 24.35
N SER A 689 14.62 1.07 23.33
CA SER A 689 14.89 1.44 21.95
C SER A 689 13.68 1.15 21.05
N CYS A 690 13.72 1.68 19.83
CA CYS A 690 12.61 1.57 18.89
C CYS A 690 12.62 0.29 18.05
N SER A 691 13.65 -0.57 18.13
CA SER A 691 13.77 -1.73 17.25
C SER A 691 14.68 -2.80 17.84
N LEU A 692 14.53 -4.03 17.37
CA LEU A 692 15.36 -5.18 17.68
C LEU A 692 15.65 -5.98 16.40
N PRO A 693 16.83 -6.60 16.24
CA PRO A 693 17.13 -7.45 15.10
C PRO A 693 16.20 -8.66 14.98
N THR A 694 15.88 -9.08 13.75
CA THR A 694 15.03 -10.24 13.44
C THR A 694 15.43 -11.51 14.22
N LYS A 695 16.73 -11.82 14.32
CA LYS A 695 17.22 -12.99 15.06
C LYS A 695 16.89 -12.94 16.56
N ILE A 696 16.95 -11.76 17.18
CA ILE A 696 16.56 -11.57 18.59
C ILE A 696 15.07 -11.79 18.74
N VAL A 697 14.24 -11.13 17.91
CA VAL A 697 12.78 -11.26 18.00
C VAL A 697 12.32 -12.70 17.76
N ARG A 698 12.89 -13.37 16.76
CA ARG A 698 12.66 -14.81 16.51
C ARG A 698 13.01 -15.67 17.72
N SER A 699 14.14 -15.38 18.38
CA SER A 699 14.57 -16.16 19.53
C SER A 699 13.70 -15.92 20.75
N ILE A 700 13.20 -14.69 20.95
CA ILE A 700 12.16 -14.39 21.94
C ILE A 700 10.90 -15.20 21.65
N ALA A 701 10.42 -15.21 20.40
CA ALA A 701 9.26 -16.01 19.99
C ALA A 701 9.47 -17.52 20.24
N ARG A 702 10.63 -18.06 19.87
CA ARG A 702 11.00 -19.46 20.15
C ARG A 702 11.00 -19.75 21.66
N LYS A 703 11.53 -18.84 22.48
CA LYS A 703 11.55 -18.98 23.95
C LYS A 703 10.18 -18.84 24.60
N ALA A 704 9.30 -18.05 24.00
CA ALA A 704 7.88 -17.98 24.37
C ALA A 704 7.11 -19.26 23.97
N GLY A 705 7.74 -20.21 23.27
CA GLY A 705 7.11 -21.44 22.81
C GLY A 705 6.27 -21.27 21.55
N CYS A 706 6.46 -20.19 20.79
CA CYS A 706 5.87 -20.04 19.46
C CYS A 706 6.55 -20.98 18.45
N HIS A 707 5.76 -21.56 17.56
CA HIS A 707 6.25 -22.37 16.45
C HIS A 707 6.94 -21.49 15.41
N ILE A 708 8.19 -21.84 15.07
CA ILE A 708 8.98 -21.15 14.06
C ILE A 708 9.15 -22.08 12.86
N VAL A 709 8.54 -21.74 11.73
CA VAL A 709 8.60 -22.52 10.50
C VAL A 709 9.98 -22.45 9.86
N ASN A 710 10.65 -21.30 9.91
CA ASN A 710 11.95 -21.11 9.27
C ASN A 710 12.91 -20.25 10.10
N LEU A 711 14.16 -20.69 10.24
CA LEU A 711 15.18 -19.94 10.98
C LEU A 711 16.05 -19.03 10.09
N GLN A 712 15.88 -19.09 8.77
CA GLN A 712 16.79 -18.50 7.79
C GLN A 712 16.30 -17.17 7.19
N GLY A 713 15.11 -16.68 7.58
CA GLY A 713 14.62 -15.35 7.22
C GLY A 713 13.55 -15.30 6.14
N ASP A 714 13.00 -16.46 5.76
CA ASP A 714 11.88 -16.53 4.83
C ASP A 714 10.62 -15.89 5.42
N VAL A 715 9.75 -15.42 4.52
CA VAL A 715 8.46 -14.86 4.90
C VAL A 715 7.45 -15.99 5.02
N VAL A 716 6.71 -16.00 6.13
CA VAL A 716 5.78 -17.08 6.47
C VAL A 716 4.38 -16.52 6.72
N PHE A 717 3.38 -17.15 6.11
CA PHE A 717 1.97 -16.95 6.41
C PHE A 717 1.33 -18.28 6.77
N SER A 718 0.40 -18.31 7.72
CA SER A 718 -0.23 -19.55 8.15
C SER A 718 -1.70 -19.39 8.53
N ARG A 719 -2.51 -20.40 8.23
CA ARG A 719 -3.90 -20.52 8.65
C ARG A 719 -4.30 -21.98 8.74
N GLY A 720 -4.68 -22.45 9.93
CA GLY A 720 -4.88 -23.87 10.18
C GLY A 720 -3.64 -24.67 9.74
N ASP A 721 -3.88 -25.69 8.93
CA ASP A 721 -2.82 -26.57 8.42
C ASP A 721 -2.19 -26.07 7.09
N PHE A 722 -2.55 -24.87 6.63
CA PHE A 722 -1.96 -24.24 5.45
C PHE A 722 -0.83 -23.28 5.85
N ILE A 723 0.34 -23.44 5.23
CA ILE A 723 1.52 -22.62 5.47
C ILE A 723 2.11 -22.18 4.14
N SER A 724 2.23 -20.88 3.90
CA SER A 724 2.97 -20.34 2.76
C SER A 724 4.35 -19.87 3.19
N VAL A 725 5.34 -20.14 2.33
CA VAL A 725 6.73 -19.73 2.51
C VAL A 725 7.17 -18.99 1.25
N HIS A 726 7.75 -17.80 1.43
CA HIS A 726 8.41 -17.05 0.37
C HIS A 726 9.91 -16.96 0.63
N ALA A 727 10.69 -17.55 -0.27
CA ALA A 727 12.13 -17.70 -0.13
C ALA A 727 12.86 -16.35 -0.24
N ALA A 728 13.56 -15.95 0.83
CA ALA A 728 14.28 -14.67 0.88
C ALA A 728 15.60 -14.69 0.11
N PHE A 729 16.18 -15.87 -0.10
CA PHE A 729 17.46 -16.09 -0.77
C PHE A 729 17.43 -17.35 -1.67
N LYS A 730 18.51 -17.58 -2.41
CA LYS A 730 18.69 -18.81 -3.20
C LYS A 730 19.53 -19.80 -2.39
N GLY A 731 19.16 -21.07 -2.42
CA GLY A 731 19.91 -22.17 -1.83
C GLY A 731 19.01 -23.09 -1.02
N LYS A 732 19.59 -23.71 0.00
CA LYS A 732 18.93 -24.68 0.87
C LYS A 732 18.11 -24.00 1.97
N HIS A 733 16.83 -24.32 2.01
CA HIS A 733 15.88 -23.89 3.03
C HIS A 733 15.46 -25.08 3.90
N LEU A 734 15.47 -24.88 5.22
CA LEU A 734 14.98 -25.83 6.21
C LEU A 734 13.66 -25.31 6.78
N LEU A 735 12.59 -26.08 6.57
CA LEU A 735 11.24 -25.78 7.01
C LEU A 735 10.81 -26.74 8.11
N HIS A 736 10.16 -26.20 9.13
CA HIS A 736 9.63 -26.92 10.30
C HIS A 736 8.12 -26.83 10.30
N PHE A 737 7.45 -27.97 10.16
CA PHE A 737 6.00 -28.05 10.19
C PHE A 737 5.51 -28.36 11.62
N PRO A 738 4.31 -27.90 12.01
CA PRO A 738 3.79 -28.11 13.36
C PRO A 738 3.35 -29.56 13.62
N SER A 739 3.07 -30.33 12.56
CA SER A 739 2.57 -31.70 12.65
C SER A 739 2.73 -32.45 11.33
N GLY A 740 2.48 -33.77 11.37
CA GLY A 740 2.43 -34.65 10.22
C GLY A 740 3.79 -35.23 9.82
N ASP A 741 3.73 -36.34 9.08
CA ASP A 741 4.90 -36.99 8.48
C ASP A 741 5.03 -36.67 6.99
N LYS A 742 4.04 -35.98 6.40
CA LYS A 742 4.02 -35.57 4.99
C LYS A 742 3.44 -34.17 4.83
N VAL A 743 3.83 -33.50 3.76
CA VAL A 743 3.22 -32.24 3.32
C VAL A 743 2.94 -32.26 1.83
N LEU A 744 1.86 -31.59 1.43
CA LEU A 744 1.52 -31.31 0.04
C LEU A 744 1.97 -29.90 -0.31
N GLU A 745 2.77 -29.72 -1.36
CA GLU A 745 2.98 -28.42 -1.98
C GLU A 745 1.87 -28.19 -3.01
N CYS A 746 0.93 -27.30 -2.69
CA CYS A 746 -0.35 -27.14 -3.38
C CYS A 746 -0.22 -26.55 -4.80
N VAL A 747 0.89 -25.89 -5.14
CA VAL A 747 1.09 -25.30 -6.47
C VAL A 747 1.51 -26.36 -7.49
N THR A 748 2.42 -27.25 -7.10
CA THR A 748 2.99 -28.32 -7.94
C THR A 748 2.25 -29.64 -7.76
N GLY A 749 1.49 -29.81 -6.68
CA GLY A 749 0.82 -31.05 -6.32
C GLY A 749 1.76 -32.12 -5.77
N LYS A 750 3.03 -31.77 -5.52
CA LYS A 750 4.06 -32.69 -5.05
C LYS A 750 3.94 -32.92 -3.54
N GLU A 751 4.02 -34.18 -3.14
CA GLU A 751 4.11 -34.58 -1.75
C GLU A 751 5.56 -34.74 -1.32
N TYR A 752 5.84 -34.39 -0.08
CA TYR A 752 7.15 -34.54 0.53
C TYR A 752 7.00 -35.29 1.86
N GLU A 753 7.84 -36.30 2.07
CA GLU A 753 8.03 -36.93 3.38
C GLU A 753 8.81 -35.97 4.28
N LEU A 754 8.39 -35.87 5.53
CA LEU A 754 9.04 -35.07 6.56
C LEU A 754 9.91 -35.96 7.45
N LYS A 755 11.13 -35.52 7.75
CA LYS A 755 11.99 -36.17 8.74
C LYS A 755 11.95 -35.35 10.03
N ASN A 756 11.38 -35.88 11.10
CA ASN A 756 11.17 -35.15 12.37
C ASN A 756 10.42 -33.82 12.14
N GLN A 757 9.35 -33.85 11.34
CA GLN A 757 8.55 -32.68 10.94
C GLN A 757 9.35 -31.61 10.17
N ARG A 758 10.47 -31.99 9.55
CA ARG A 758 11.33 -31.09 8.78
C ARG A 758 11.34 -31.45 7.31
N LEU A 759 11.31 -30.42 6.47
CA LEU A 759 11.56 -30.50 5.04
C LEU A 759 12.79 -29.67 4.70
N GLU A 760 13.70 -30.26 3.96
CA GLU A 760 14.82 -29.58 3.36
C GLU A 760 14.60 -29.49 1.85
N MET A 761 14.74 -28.30 1.28
CA MET A 761 14.56 -28.09 -0.14
C MET A 761 15.44 -26.96 -0.70
N GLU A 762 15.79 -27.08 -1.97
CA GLU A 762 16.45 -26.01 -2.73
C GLU A 762 15.42 -25.05 -3.29
N CYS A 763 15.59 -23.75 -3.03
CA CYS A 763 14.75 -22.69 -3.58
C CYS A 763 15.61 -21.65 -4.31
N ASN A 764 15.02 -21.00 -5.30
CA ASN A 764 15.52 -19.72 -5.79
C ASN A 764 14.93 -18.59 -4.95
N ARG A 765 15.67 -17.49 -4.90
CA ARG A 765 15.17 -16.27 -4.29
C ARG A 765 13.87 -15.83 -4.94
N GLY A 766 12.85 -15.59 -4.12
CA GLY A 766 11.53 -15.18 -4.55
C GLY A 766 10.63 -16.32 -4.98
N ASP A 767 11.02 -17.59 -4.80
CA ASP A 767 10.08 -18.71 -4.89
C ASP A 767 9.02 -18.60 -3.80
N THR A 768 7.77 -18.86 -4.18
CA THR A 768 6.63 -18.86 -3.26
C THR A 768 5.95 -20.21 -3.32
N MET A 769 5.82 -20.86 -2.18
CA MET A 769 5.17 -22.15 -2.02
C MET A 769 3.96 -22.02 -1.10
N LEU A 770 2.98 -22.89 -1.28
CA LEU A 770 1.86 -23.07 -0.35
C LEU A 770 1.81 -24.54 0.03
N PHE A 771 1.98 -24.84 1.30
CA PHE A 771 1.94 -26.18 1.85
C PHE A 771 0.63 -26.44 2.58
N TYR A 772 0.16 -27.68 2.51
CA TYR A 772 -0.83 -28.25 3.43
C TYR A 772 -0.16 -29.37 4.22
N CYS A 773 -0.23 -29.29 5.55
CA CYS A 773 0.42 -30.22 6.50
C CYS A 773 -0.58 -30.99 7.38
N GLY A 774 -1.88 -30.93 7.04
CA GLY A 774 -2.93 -31.64 7.75
C GLY A 774 -3.13 -33.06 7.24
N PRO A 775 -4.01 -33.84 7.88
CA PRO A 775 -4.20 -35.26 7.54
C PRO A 775 -4.92 -35.49 6.19
N GLN A 776 -5.59 -34.48 5.63
CA GLN A 776 -6.50 -34.62 4.48
C GLN A 776 -5.82 -34.32 3.13
N ILE A 777 -4.57 -34.78 2.94
CA ILE A 777 -3.78 -34.47 1.73
C ILE A 777 -4.51 -34.91 0.46
N ALA A 778 -5.11 -36.12 0.46
CA ALA A 778 -5.80 -36.66 -0.70
C ALA A 778 -7.04 -35.82 -1.09
N GLU A 779 -7.80 -35.38 -0.09
CA GLU A 779 -8.98 -34.53 -0.26
C GLU A 779 -8.59 -33.14 -0.78
N VAL A 780 -7.50 -32.55 -0.27
CA VAL A 780 -6.99 -31.26 -0.79
C VAL A 780 -6.59 -31.39 -2.26
N LYS A 781 -5.85 -32.43 -2.63
CA LYS A 781 -5.47 -32.68 -4.05
C LYS A 781 -6.70 -32.85 -4.94
N LYS A 782 -7.68 -33.62 -4.47
CA LYS A 782 -8.95 -33.82 -5.20
C LYS A 782 -9.69 -32.50 -5.37
N ALA A 783 -9.84 -31.70 -4.31
CA ALA A 783 -10.51 -30.41 -4.37
C ALA A 783 -9.80 -29.43 -5.32
N LEU A 784 -8.45 -29.39 -5.32
CA LEU A 784 -7.66 -28.57 -6.24
C LEU A 784 -7.95 -28.90 -7.71
N ALA A 785 -8.03 -30.18 -8.06
CA ALA A 785 -8.34 -30.65 -9.40
C ALA A 785 -9.80 -30.41 -9.80
N GLU A 786 -10.75 -30.65 -8.90
CA GLU A 786 -12.18 -30.42 -9.13
C GLU A 786 -12.50 -28.94 -9.37
N TYR A 787 -11.91 -28.03 -8.57
CA TYR A 787 -12.10 -26.60 -8.74
C TYR A 787 -11.42 -26.07 -10.01
N GLU A 788 -10.31 -26.67 -10.44
CA GLU A 788 -9.70 -26.35 -11.73
C GLU A 788 -10.67 -26.63 -12.88
N LYS A 789 -11.25 -27.83 -12.88
CA LYS A 789 -12.22 -28.27 -13.87
C LYS A 789 -13.45 -27.37 -13.87
N ARG A 790 -14.02 -27.10 -12.69
CA ARG A 790 -15.20 -26.22 -12.53
C ARG A 790 -14.92 -24.81 -13.05
N GLN A 791 -13.77 -24.23 -12.72
CA GLN A 791 -13.38 -22.91 -13.23
C GLN A 791 -13.25 -22.93 -14.76
N ALA A 792 -12.62 -23.95 -15.34
CA ALA A 792 -12.49 -24.08 -16.79
C ALA A 792 -13.84 -24.19 -17.50
N GLU A 793 -14.79 -24.96 -16.95
CA GLU A 793 -16.17 -25.09 -17.43
C GLU A 793 -16.92 -23.74 -17.36
N GLU A 794 -16.84 -23.05 -16.22
CA GLU A 794 -17.46 -21.72 -16.05
C GLU A 794 -16.93 -20.72 -17.08
N ILE A 795 -15.61 -20.66 -17.28
CA ILE A 795 -14.99 -19.78 -18.27
C ILE A 795 -15.35 -20.17 -19.70
N ALA A 796 -15.52 -21.46 -20.00
CA ALA A 796 -15.99 -21.93 -21.30
C ALA A 796 -17.43 -21.46 -21.58
N VAL A 797 -18.33 -21.57 -20.59
CA VAL A 797 -19.70 -21.06 -20.66
C VAL A 797 -19.70 -19.54 -20.86
N PHE A 798 -18.90 -18.81 -20.09
CA PHE A 798 -18.76 -17.36 -20.26
C PHE A 798 -18.33 -16.99 -21.68
N ARG A 799 -17.31 -17.67 -22.24
CA ARG A 799 -16.80 -17.42 -23.59
C ARG A 799 -17.84 -17.71 -24.67
N LYS A 800 -18.60 -18.79 -24.50
CA LYS A 800 -19.68 -19.22 -25.41
C LYS A 800 -20.80 -18.17 -25.44
N ASN A 801 -21.27 -17.74 -24.28
CA ASN A 801 -22.40 -16.82 -24.15
C ASN A 801 -22.02 -15.37 -24.47
N ASN A 802 -20.74 -15.03 -24.29
CA ASN A 802 -20.24 -13.68 -24.50
C ASN A 802 -19.05 -13.76 -25.45
N PRO A 803 -19.25 -14.02 -26.76
CA PRO A 803 -18.16 -14.12 -27.71
C PRO A 803 -17.32 -12.84 -27.66
N SER A 804 -16.00 -12.99 -27.82
CA SER A 804 -15.15 -11.80 -27.90
C SER A 804 -15.67 -10.93 -29.04
N PRO A 805 -15.77 -9.59 -28.90
CA PRO A 805 -15.97 -8.76 -30.08
C PRO A 805 -14.90 -9.16 -31.10
N LEU A 806 -15.29 -9.24 -32.39
CA LEU A 806 -14.34 -9.40 -33.49
C LEU A 806 -13.15 -8.50 -33.18
N ALA A 807 -11.93 -9.00 -33.36
CA ALA A 807 -10.72 -8.18 -33.30
C ALA A 807 -10.87 -7.13 -34.40
N SER A 808 -11.59 -6.05 -34.10
CA SER A 808 -11.88 -5.04 -35.09
C SER A 808 -10.56 -4.35 -35.40
N PRO A 809 -10.46 -3.63 -36.54
CA PRO A 809 -9.30 -2.83 -36.95
C PRO A 809 -8.99 -1.66 -35.98
N GLY A 810 -9.11 -1.85 -34.67
CA GLY A 810 -9.05 -0.89 -33.59
C GLY A 810 -7.72 -0.16 -33.44
N TRP A 811 -6.73 -0.46 -34.29
CA TRP A 811 -5.56 0.38 -34.45
C TRP A 811 -5.91 1.74 -35.09
N ILE A 812 -6.86 1.78 -36.04
CA ILE A 812 -7.29 3.03 -36.70
C ILE A 812 -8.07 3.93 -35.72
N HIS A 813 -8.81 3.36 -34.76
CA HIS A 813 -9.68 4.14 -33.89
C HIS A 813 -9.02 4.60 -32.58
N HIS A 814 -8.11 3.81 -32.00
CA HIS A 814 -7.44 4.16 -30.73
C HIS A 814 -6.42 5.30 -30.90
N SER A 815 -5.83 5.43 -32.09
CA SER A 815 -4.94 6.55 -32.46
C SER A 815 -5.70 7.87 -32.69
N ARG A 816 -6.99 7.81 -33.03
CA ARG A 816 -7.85 8.97 -33.36
C ARG A 816 -8.44 9.69 -32.13
N THR A 817 -8.74 9.00 -31.04
CA THR A 817 -9.56 9.56 -29.93
C THR A 817 -8.77 10.14 -28.76
N ASN A 818 -7.44 9.99 -28.73
CA ASN A 818 -6.59 10.39 -27.59
C ASN A 818 -5.65 11.60 -27.83
N ARG A 819 -5.87 12.40 -28.88
CA ARG A 819 -5.17 13.69 -29.04
C ARG A 819 -6.09 14.85 -28.67
N ARG A 820 -5.81 15.50 -27.53
CA ARG A 820 -6.17 16.91 -27.31
C ARG A 820 -4.90 17.76 -27.28
N PRO A 821 -4.89 18.94 -27.92
CA PRO A 821 -3.69 19.77 -28.08
C PRO A 821 -3.44 20.59 -26.80
N VAL A 822 -2.22 20.58 -26.27
CA VAL A 822 -1.73 21.64 -25.38
C VAL A 822 -0.24 21.92 -25.64
N ARG A 823 0.06 23.21 -25.77
CA ARG A 823 1.28 23.92 -26.16
C ARG A 823 2.37 23.91 -25.06
N SER A 824 3.66 23.78 -25.44
CA SER A 824 4.85 24.50 -24.92
C SER A 824 6.17 23.88 -25.44
N GLY A 825 7.07 24.67 -26.04
CA GLY A 825 8.37 24.26 -26.67
C GLY A 825 9.55 23.99 -25.71
N PRO A 826 10.85 24.10 -26.10
CA PRO A 826 11.44 24.35 -27.43
C PRO A 826 12.36 23.23 -27.99
N PHE A 827 12.43 22.04 -27.40
CA PHE A 827 13.20 20.93 -27.99
C PHE A 827 12.37 19.65 -28.01
N LYS A 828 12.11 19.13 -29.22
CA LYS A 828 11.29 17.95 -29.49
C LYS A 828 12.21 16.76 -29.78
N PHE A 829 11.96 15.61 -29.18
CA PHE A 829 12.19 14.34 -29.87
C PHE A 829 11.35 14.40 -31.15
N SER A 830 12.00 14.72 -32.26
CA SER A 830 11.33 15.00 -33.52
C SER A 830 10.84 13.68 -34.13
N ALA A 831 9.52 13.48 -33.99
CA ALA A 831 8.63 12.76 -34.90
C ALA A 831 9.03 11.35 -35.37
N PHE A 832 8.15 10.39 -35.09
CA PHE A 832 7.91 9.33 -36.07
C PHE A 832 7.59 9.99 -37.41
N VAL A 833 8.23 9.54 -38.49
CA VAL A 833 7.73 9.81 -39.84
C VAL A 833 6.34 9.19 -39.95
N ALA A 834 5.29 10.01 -40.00
CA ALA A 834 4.01 9.59 -40.56
C ALA A 834 4.29 9.30 -42.04
N PRO A 835 4.44 8.02 -42.46
CA PRO A 835 3.44 6.95 -42.32
C PRO A 835 3.99 5.56 -41.89
N ALA A 836 5.08 5.46 -41.12
CA ALA A 836 5.71 4.17 -40.86
C ALA A 836 5.07 3.34 -39.70
N MET A 837 3.93 2.71 -39.97
CA MET A 837 3.52 1.44 -39.35
C MET A 837 2.97 0.52 -40.43
N LEU A 838 3.85 -0.27 -41.04
CA LEU A 838 3.44 -1.37 -41.90
C LEU A 838 3.33 -2.62 -41.02
N VAL A 839 2.11 -3.09 -40.77
CA VAL A 839 1.84 -4.41 -40.19
C VAL A 839 1.61 -5.34 -41.39
N ALA A 840 2.46 -6.35 -41.58
CA ALA A 840 2.17 -7.39 -42.55
C ALA A 840 1.42 -8.52 -41.86
N GLY A 841 0.39 -9.00 -42.56
CA GLY A 841 -0.63 -9.92 -42.05
C GLY A 841 -0.10 -11.32 -41.70
N PRO A 842 -1.00 -12.24 -41.38
CA PRO A 842 -0.63 -13.59 -41.02
C PRO A 842 0.05 -14.30 -42.20
N PHE A 843 1.23 -14.86 -41.97
CA PHE A 843 1.94 -15.79 -42.86
C PHE A 843 1.64 -17.23 -42.45
N ARG A 844 1.89 -18.16 -43.38
CA ARG A 844 1.62 -19.58 -43.17
C ARG A 844 2.56 -20.17 -42.12
N ASP A 845 3.80 -19.73 -42.10
CA ASP A 845 4.79 -20.17 -41.11
C ASP A 845 5.86 -19.11 -40.78
N PHE A 846 6.66 -19.40 -39.74
CA PHE A 846 7.66 -18.49 -39.22
C PHE A 846 8.83 -18.27 -40.18
N ASP A 847 9.21 -19.31 -40.95
CA ASP A 847 10.35 -19.22 -41.85
C ASP A 847 9.97 -18.38 -43.09
N GLU A 848 8.73 -18.48 -43.59
CA GLU A 848 8.13 -17.56 -44.57
C GLU A 848 8.13 -16.12 -44.05
N THR A 849 7.78 -15.92 -42.78
CA THR A 849 7.79 -14.59 -42.14
C THR A 849 9.20 -14.01 -42.05
N VAL A 850 10.20 -14.82 -41.70
CA VAL A 850 11.61 -14.42 -41.63
C VAL A 850 12.18 -14.16 -43.02
N ALA A 851 11.82 -14.97 -44.01
CA ALA A 851 12.19 -14.76 -45.41
C ALA A 851 11.56 -13.46 -45.94
N ALA A 852 10.28 -13.23 -45.70
CA ALA A 852 9.59 -11.99 -46.02
C ALA A 852 10.26 -10.78 -45.36
N MET A 853 10.59 -10.88 -44.06
CA MET A 853 11.31 -9.84 -43.31
C MET A 853 12.69 -9.53 -43.92
N SER A 854 13.38 -10.55 -44.43
CA SER A 854 14.71 -10.42 -45.07
C SER A 854 14.62 -9.84 -46.49
N GLY A 855 13.48 -10.03 -47.17
CA GLY A 855 13.15 -9.49 -48.51
C GLY A 855 12.59 -8.04 -48.52
N LEU A 856 12.55 -7.35 -47.38
CA LEU A 856 12.05 -5.96 -47.26
C LEU A 856 12.91 -4.79 -47.81
N PRO A 857 14.08 -4.95 -48.47
CA PRO A 857 14.78 -3.82 -49.10
C PRO A 857 13.92 -3.00 -50.09
N GLU A 858 12.91 -3.59 -50.75
CA GLU A 858 12.01 -2.86 -51.65
C GLU A 858 11.07 -1.87 -50.91
N ILE A 859 10.72 -2.15 -49.65
CA ILE A 859 9.95 -1.21 -48.80
C ILE A 859 10.81 -0.02 -48.36
N ARG A 860 12.14 -0.07 -48.54
CA ARG A 860 13.05 1.07 -48.34
C ARG A 860 12.83 2.16 -49.42
N ARG A 861 12.32 1.78 -50.60
CA ARG A 861 11.90 2.68 -51.69
C ARG A 861 10.52 3.30 -51.41
N MET A 862 9.54 2.49 -51.01
CA MET A 862 8.16 2.96 -50.74
C MET A 862 8.00 3.95 -49.57
N VAL A 863 8.96 4.00 -48.63
CA VAL A 863 8.96 4.98 -47.51
C VAL A 863 9.67 6.29 -47.89
N LYS A 864 10.45 6.31 -48.98
CA LYS A 864 11.15 7.50 -49.48
C LYS A 864 10.39 8.25 -50.57
N GLU A 865 9.50 7.58 -51.31
CA GLU A 865 8.69 8.16 -52.39
C GLU A 865 7.20 8.21 -51.97
N PRO A 866 6.55 9.39 -51.92
CA PRO A 866 5.13 9.48 -51.56
C PRO A 866 4.23 8.81 -52.62
N PRO A 867 3.07 8.25 -52.24
CA PRO A 867 2.15 7.64 -53.22
C PRO A 867 1.55 8.70 -54.16
N PRO A 868 1.13 8.32 -55.38
CA PRO A 868 0.52 9.24 -56.35
C PRO A 868 -0.73 9.95 -55.82
N PRO A 869 -1.02 11.18 -56.28
CA PRO A 869 -2.09 12.05 -55.79
C PRO A 869 -3.49 11.41 -55.71
N GLU A 870 -3.78 10.44 -56.58
CA GLU A 870 -5.07 9.75 -56.64
C GLU A 870 -5.34 8.87 -55.40
N LEU A 871 -4.30 8.40 -54.70
CA LEU A 871 -4.39 7.76 -53.38
C LEU A 871 -4.28 8.76 -52.22
N SER A 872 -3.92 10.02 -52.52
CA SER A 872 -3.71 11.13 -51.57
C SER A 872 -4.97 11.98 -51.32
N MET A 873 -6.03 11.87 -52.13
CA MET A 873 -7.28 12.64 -51.97
C MET A 873 -8.12 12.28 -50.72
N LYS A 874 -7.59 11.46 -49.80
CA LYS A 874 -8.16 11.23 -48.45
C LYS A 874 -7.32 11.85 -47.32
N LEU A 875 -6.32 12.68 -47.65
CA LEU A 875 -5.36 13.26 -46.71
C LEU A 875 -5.51 14.79 -46.55
N ASP A 876 -6.60 15.41 -46.98
CA ASP A 876 -6.81 16.87 -46.79
C ASP A 876 -6.82 17.32 -45.32
N THR A 877 -6.88 16.37 -44.38
CA THR A 877 -6.67 16.62 -42.94
C THR A 877 -5.19 16.77 -42.53
N LEU A 878 -4.23 16.59 -43.44
CA LEU A 878 -2.79 16.69 -43.16
C LEU A 878 -2.24 18.12 -43.21
N ASN A 879 -2.77 19.00 -44.07
CA ASN A 879 -2.15 20.32 -44.30
C ASN A 879 -2.46 21.37 -43.22
N ASP A 880 -3.46 21.14 -42.36
CA ASP A 880 -3.74 22.00 -41.22
C ASP A 880 -2.78 21.80 -40.02
N LEU A 881 -1.89 20.79 -40.09
CA LEU A 881 -0.92 20.45 -39.02
C LEU A 881 0.23 21.46 -38.84
N VAL A 882 0.47 22.36 -39.79
CA VAL A 882 1.74 23.13 -39.83
C VAL A 882 1.61 24.56 -39.29
N LYS A 883 0.41 25.13 -39.14
CA LYS A 883 0.25 26.61 -38.98
C LYS A 883 0.29 27.19 -37.56
N THR A 884 0.60 26.46 -36.48
CA THR A 884 0.58 27.07 -35.12
C THR A 884 1.69 26.61 -34.16
N ALA A 885 2.83 27.30 -34.14
CA ALA A 885 3.87 27.15 -33.11
C ALA A 885 4.56 28.48 -32.74
N PRO A 886 4.59 28.86 -31.44
CA PRO A 886 5.62 29.75 -30.88
C PRO A 886 6.43 29.12 -29.71
N PRO A 887 7.53 29.75 -29.22
CA PRO A 887 8.71 29.05 -28.68
C PRO A 887 8.71 28.83 -27.14
N ALA A 888 9.44 27.78 -26.71
CA ALA A 888 9.83 27.37 -25.35
C ALA A 888 11.23 27.83 -24.87
N ASP A 889 11.56 27.59 -23.60
CA ASP A 889 12.80 27.89 -22.86
C ASP A 889 13.95 26.86 -23.06
N PRO A 890 15.20 27.30 -23.39
CA PRO A 890 16.32 26.41 -23.73
C PRO A 890 17.03 25.69 -22.57
N ALA A 891 16.65 25.88 -21.31
CA ALA A 891 17.46 25.43 -20.17
C ALA A 891 17.26 23.97 -19.67
N ARG A 892 16.51 23.10 -20.37
CA ARG A 892 16.29 21.70 -19.93
C ARG A 892 16.26 20.66 -21.07
N PRO A 893 17.28 19.81 -21.24
CA PRO A 893 17.18 18.64 -22.11
C PRO A 893 16.54 17.46 -21.35
N LEU A 894 15.29 17.12 -21.68
CA LEU A 894 14.59 15.91 -21.22
C LEU A 894 14.50 14.90 -22.38
N TRP A 895 15.27 13.81 -22.33
CA TRP A 895 15.19 12.72 -23.32
C TRP A 895 14.11 11.70 -22.92
N THR A 896 13.15 11.45 -23.80
CA THR A 896 12.02 10.50 -23.65
C THR A 896 12.40 9.08 -24.05
N ALA A 897 12.16 8.09 -23.17
CA ALA A 897 12.20 6.66 -23.53
C ALA A 897 11.03 6.28 -24.46
N PHE A 898 11.27 5.43 -25.46
CA PHE A 898 10.20 4.85 -26.29
C PHE A 898 9.73 3.53 -25.67
N TRP A 899 8.42 3.41 -25.46
CA TRP A 899 7.79 2.25 -24.81
C TRP A 899 6.63 1.74 -25.67
N CYS A 900 6.71 0.49 -26.15
CA CYS A 900 5.50 -0.22 -26.57
C CYS A 900 4.66 -0.59 -25.32
N ASN A 901 3.43 -1.09 -25.46
CA ASN A 901 2.71 -1.55 -24.26
C ASN A 901 3.55 -2.58 -23.47
N PRO A 902 3.41 -2.63 -22.14
CA PRO A 902 4.17 -3.54 -21.26
C PRO A 902 4.15 -5.01 -21.68
N TRP A 903 3.09 -5.45 -22.35
CA TRP A 903 2.97 -6.74 -23.05
C TRP A 903 1.96 -6.64 -24.20
N ASN A 904 2.32 -7.13 -25.39
CA ASN A 904 1.51 -7.09 -26.62
C ASN A 904 1.16 -8.51 -27.06
N MET A 905 -0.11 -8.91 -26.90
CA MET A 905 -0.61 -10.22 -27.37
C MET A 905 -0.73 -10.22 -28.89
N LEU A 906 -0.17 -11.22 -29.56
CA LEU A 906 -0.13 -11.33 -31.03
C LEU A 906 -1.53 -11.36 -31.66
N SER A 907 -2.47 -12.04 -31.02
CA SER A 907 -3.87 -12.12 -31.45
C SER A 907 -4.58 -10.76 -31.50
N ARG A 908 -4.12 -9.77 -30.71
CA ARG A 908 -4.66 -8.39 -30.78
C ARG A 908 -4.23 -7.63 -32.02
N HIS A 909 -3.25 -8.16 -32.74
CA HIS A 909 -2.63 -7.55 -33.90
C HIS A 909 -2.87 -8.38 -35.17
N GLY A 910 -3.81 -9.33 -35.14
CA GLY A 910 -4.19 -10.13 -36.31
C GLY A 910 -3.32 -11.35 -36.57
N ILE A 911 -2.37 -11.67 -35.69
CA ILE A 911 -1.59 -12.92 -35.74
C ILE A 911 -2.28 -13.91 -34.80
N GLY A 912 -3.21 -14.69 -35.34
CA GLY A 912 -4.01 -15.69 -34.63
C GLY A 912 -3.22 -16.96 -34.30
N ARG A 913 -3.90 -17.93 -33.68
CA ARG A 913 -3.30 -19.23 -33.33
C ARG A 913 -2.75 -19.94 -34.58
N GLY A 914 -1.53 -20.44 -34.51
CA GLY A 914 -0.86 -21.14 -35.60
C GLY A 914 -0.40 -20.23 -36.75
N GLN A 915 -0.52 -18.91 -36.61
CA GLN A 915 -0.08 -17.95 -37.61
C GLN A 915 1.25 -17.32 -37.20
N SER A 916 2.02 -16.87 -38.20
CA SER A 916 3.20 -16.03 -37.99
C SER A 916 2.98 -14.64 -38.59
N GLY A 917 3.76 -13.64 -38.19
CA GLY A 917 3.59 -12.26 -38.63
C GLY A 917 4.84 -11.42 -38.38
N PHE A 918 4.94 -10.26 -39.02
CA PHE A 918 6.03 -9.33 -38.73
C PHE A 918 5.54 -7.91 -38.40
N TYR A 919 6.29 -7.26 -37.50
CA TYR A 919 6.11 -5.85 -37.13
C TYR A 919 7.28 -5.03 -37.62
N SER A 920 7.01 -3.82 -38.11
CA SER A 920 8.02 -2.83 -38.46
C SER A 920 7.77 -1.50 -37.75
N PHE A 921 8.81 -0.88 -37.22
CA PHE A 921 8.79 0.50 -36.70
C PHE A 921 10.10 1.21 -37.03
N LEU A 922 10.05 2.54 -37.01
CA LEU A 922 11.21 3.40 -37.24
C LEU A 922 11.58 4.13 -35.95
N ILE A 923 12.87 4.20 -35.67
CA ILE A 923 13.48 5.00 -34.62
C ILE A 923 14.21 6.14 -35.32
N GLN A 924 13.86 7.39 -35.01
CA GLN A 924 14.60 8.56 -35.48
C GLN A 924 15.49 9.10 -34.37
N THR A 925 16.77 9.32 -34.66
CA THR A 925 17.72 9.95 -33.75
C THR A 925 18.39 11.16 -34.41
N GLU A 926 18.65 12.20 -33.62
CA GLU A 926 19.30 13.43 -34.12
C GLU A 926 20.82 13.34 -34.17
N LYS A 927 21.38 12.30 -33.53
CA LYS A 927 22.79 11.93 -33.52
C LYS A 927 22.90 10.42 -33.28
N ASP A 928 24.08 9.88 -33.53
CA ASP A 928 24.41 8.52 -33.09
C ASP A 928 24.10 8.38 -31.60
N THR A 929 23.22 7.44 -31.27
CA THR A 929 22.66 7.28 -29.93
C THR A 929 22.80 5.83 -29.48
N GLU A 930 23.52 5.61 -28.38
CA GLU A 930 23.52 4.31 -27.71
C GLU A 930 22.18 4.07 -27.02
N LEU A 931 21.50 2.99 -27.38
CA LEU A 931 20.26 2.55 -26.77
C LEU A 931 20.45 1.19 -26.12
N SER A 932 19.92 1.02 -24.91
CA SER A 932 19.63 -0.31 -24.38
C SER A 932 18.26 -0.77 -24.86
N VAL A 933 18.20 -1.97 -25.44
CA VAL A 933 16.99 -2.63 -25.90
C VAL A 933 16.64 -3.73 -24.92
N LEU A 934 15.42 -3.73 -24.41
CA LEU A 934 14.85 -4.84 -23.67
C LEU A 934 13.78 -5.50 -24.53
N PHE A 935 14.05 -6.73 -24.98
CA PHE A 935 13.11 -7.54 -25.74
C PHE A 935 12.71 -8.78 -24.92
N GLY A 936 11.41 -8.99 -24.76
CA GLY A 936 10.85 -10.16 -24.10
C GLY A 936 9.72 -10.74 -24.95
N THR A 937 9.69 -12.06 -25.11
CA THR A 937 8.67 -12.78 -25.86
C THR A 937 8.56 -14.21 -25.32
N ASP A 938 7.35 -14.76 -25.37
CA ASP A 938 7.05 -16.18 -25.11
C ASP A 938 6.81 -16.96 -26.43
N ALA A 939 7.07 -16.33 -27.57
CA ALA A 939 6.97 -16.89 -28.91
C ALA A 939 8.35 -17.17 -29.53
N ARG A 940 8.35 -17.98 -30.59
CA ARG A 940 9.47 -18.01 -31.54
C ARG A 940 9.50 -16.66 -32.24
N ALA A 941 10.58 -15.90 -32.05
CA ALA A 941 10.71 -14.56 -32.60
C ALA A 941 12.15 -14.22 -33.01
N LYS A 942 12.28 -13.32 -33.98
CA LYS A 942 13.55 -12.76 -34.46
C LYS A 942 13.41 -11.24 -34.60
N LEU A 943 14.27 -10.50 -33.91
CA LEU A 943 14.30 -9.04 -33.93
C LEU A 943 15.49 -8.58 -34.79
N LEU A 944 15.27 -7.66 -35.72
CA LEU A 944 16.31 -7.01 -36.51
C LEU A 944 16.30 -5.51 -36.24
N ILE A 945 17.46 -4.90 -35.97
CA ILE A 945 17.59 -3.44 -35.81
C ILE A 945 18.70 -2.95 -36.72
N GLY A 946 18.39 -2.05 -37.64
CA GLY A 946 19.39 -1.51 -38.57
C GLY A 946 20.05 -2.55 -39.49
N GLY A 947 19.49 -3.76 -39.60
CA GLY A 947 20.07 -4.88 -40.36
C GLY A 947 20.82 -5.90 -39.49
N GLU A 948 21.07 -5.61 -38.21
CA GLU A 948 21.68 -6.55 -37.27
C GLU A 948 20.63 -7.47 -36.63
N GLU A 949 20.97 -8.76 -36.51
CA GLU A 949 20.10 -9.79 -35.93
C GLU A 949 20.27 -9.98 -34.43
N PHE A 950 19.12 -10.02 -33.75
CA PHE A 950 19.01 -10.26 -32.32
C PHE A 950 18.17 -11.53 -32.11
N PRO A 951 18.80 -12.70 -31.89
CA PRO A 951 18.09 -13.95 -31.69
C PRO A 951 17.29 -13.93 -30.38
N SER A 952 16.15 -14.62 -30.35
CA SER A 952 15.42 -14.88 -29.12
C SER A 952 16.20 -15.88 -28.26
N LYS A 953 16.65 -15.45 -27.09
CA LYS A 953 16.85 -16.37 -25.96
C LYS A 953 15.82 -15.98 -24.90
N VAL A 954 15.07 -16.97 -24.43
CA VAL A 954 14.10 -16.83 -23.35
C VAL A 954 14.82 -16.20 -22.14
N GLY A 955 14.41 -15.00 -21.74
CA GLY A 955 15.09 -14.21 -20.71
C GLY A 955 15.26 -12.75 -21.14
N THR A 956 15.14 -11.83 -20.20
CA THR A 956 15.18 -10.37 -20.39
C THR A 956 16.56 -9.92 -20.91
N ASN A 957 16.74 -9.93 -22.23
CA ASN A 957 18.00 -9.49 -22.85
C ASN A 957 18.02 -7.97 -22.93
N LEU A 958 18.70 -7.33 -21.97
CA LEU A 958 19.15 -5.95 -22.13
C LEU A 958 20.37 -5.97 -23.06
N ARG A 959 20.25 -5.41 -24.26
CA ARG A 959 21.39 -5.27 -25.19
C ARG A 959 21.62 -3.81 -25.55
N LYS A 960 22.87 -3.36 -25.51
CA LYS A 960 23.25 -2.04 -26.03
C LYS A 960 23.40 -2.12 -27.55
N ILE A 961 22.82 -1.16 -28.25
CA ILE A 961 22.94 -0.96 -29.69
C ILE A 961 23.28 0.51 -29.96
N THR A 962 23.96 0.79 -31.06
CA THR A 962 24.18 2.17 -31.51
C THR A 962 23.23 2.48 -32.66
N VAL A 963 22.24 3.33 -32.41
CA VAL A 963 21.32 3.81 -33.44
C VAL A 963 21.94 5.02 -34.11
N LYS A 964 22.33 4.87 -35.37
CA LYS A 964 22.92 5.95 -36.17
C LYS A 964 21.95 7.12 -36.34
N GLN A 965 22.50 8.33 -36.42
CA GLN A 965 21.75 9.55 -36.74
C GLN A 965 20.84 9.32 -37.95
N GLY A 966 19.58 9.75 -37.85
CA GLY A 966 18.55 9.56 -38.87
C GLY A 966 17.57 8.45 -38.50
N LEU A 967 16.97 7.82 -39.52
CA LEU A 967 15.93 6.80 -39.35
C LEU A 967 16.51 5.40 -39.37
N THR A 968 16.41 4.71 -38.24
CA THR A 968 16.75 3.30 -38.10
C THR A 968 15.49 2.45 -38.06
N ARG A 969 15.43 1.40 -38.87
CA ARG A 969 14.30 0.47 -38.90
C ARG A 969 14.51 -0.64 -37.87
N VAL A 970 13.42 -1.04 -37.23
CA VAL A 970 13.35 -2.22 -36.40
C VAL A 970 12.25 -3.13 -36.94
N LEU A 971 12.57 -4.40 -37.10
CA LEU A 971 11.68 -5.45 -37.57
C LEU A 971 11.60 -6.57 -36.55
N LEU A 972 10.42 -7.15 -36.38
CA LEU A 972 10.18 -8.30 -35.51
C LEU A 972 9.38 -9.33 -36.30
N ALA A 973 9.97 -10.45 -36.65
CA ALA A 973 9.26 -11.65 -37.09
C ALA A 973 8.86 -12.47 -35.87
N ILE A 974 7.63 -12.97 -35.81
CA ILE A 974 7.11 -13.65 -34.63
C ILE A 974 6.01 -14.64 -34.97
N GLU A 975 5.98 -15.77 -34.26
CA GLU A 975 5.00 -16.85 -34.42
C GLU A 975 4.04 -16.92 -33.23
N ASN A 976 2.76 -17.20 -33.48
CA ASN A 976 1.73 -17.40 -32.45
C ASN A 976 1.19 -18.84 -32.44
N ALA A 977 2.06 -19.84 -32.31
CA ALA A 977 1.71 -21.27 -32.27
C ALA A 977 0.53 -21.63 -31.32
N SER A 978 0.50 -21.04 -30.12
CA SER A 978 -0.50 -21.28 -29.07
C SER A 978 -1.75 -20.40 -29.17
N GLY A 979 -1.69 -19.27 -29.87
CA GLY A 979 -2.75 -18.25 -29.87
C GLY A 979 -2.66 -17.24 -28.72
N THR A 980 -1.89 -17.55 -27.68
CA THR A 980 -1.73 -16.72 -26.48
C THR A 980 -0.38 -16.04 -26.37
N GLN A 981 0.49 -16.16 -27.37
CA GLN A 981 1.81 -15.57 -27.32
C GLN A 981 1.76 -14.05 -27.50
N GLY A 982 2.84 -13.40 -27.06
CA GLY A 982 3.04 -11.98 -27.09
C GLY A 982 4.50 -11.55 -27.05
N PHE A 983 4.68 -10.24 -27.02
CA PHE A 983 6.00 -9.63 -26.89
C PHE A 983 5.96 -8.27 -26.19
N THR A 984 7.11 -7.86 -25.66
CA THR A 984 7.40 -6.49 -25.22
C THR A 984 8.75 -6.06 -25.75
N LEU A 985 8.85 -4.78 -26.08
CA LEU A 985 10.06 -4.16 -26.59
C LEU A 985 10.22 -2.74 -26.03
N LYS A 986 11.35 -2.46 -25.40
CA LYS A 986 11.63 -1.16 -24.76
C LYS A 986 13.00 -0.64 -25.17
N PHE A 987 13.09 0.67 -25.39
CA PHE A 987 14.33 1.36 -25.75
C PHE A 987 14.69 2.41 -24.70
N PHE A 988 15.93 2.41 -24.25
CA PHE A 988 16.45 3.33 -23.23
C PHE A 988 17.69 4.05 -23.76
N CYS A 989 17.74 5.39 -23.66
CA CYS A 989 18.90 6.19 -24.07
C CYS A 989 19.79 6.56 -22.88
N GLY A 990 21.11 6.44 -23.05
CA GLY A 990 22.13 7.06 -22.18
C GLY A 990 23.05 6.11 -21.42
N ASN A 991 24.24 6.62 -21.09
CA ASN A 991 25.33 5.98 -20.32
C ASN A 991 25.05 5.90 -18.82
N ARG A 992 23.78 5.85 -18.40
CA ARG A 992 23.55 5.23 -17.11
C ARG A 992 23.91 3.79 -17.36
N ASP A 993 25.02 3.35 -16.79
CA ASP A 993 25.15 1.97 -16.37
C ASP A 993 23.88 1.66 -15.59
N PHE A 994 22.87 1.17 -16.30
CA PHE A 994 21.71 0.56 -15.71
C PHE A 994 22.22 -0.81 -15.24
N ALA A 995 23.15 -0.79 -14.27
CA ALA A 995 23.49 -1.90 -13.40
C ALA A 995 22.25 -2.18 -12.53
N TRP A 996 21.19 -2.68 -13.18
CA TRP A 996 19.98 -3.21 -12.55
C TRP A 996 20.04 -4.73 -12.47
N ALA A 997 21.13 -5.35 -12.96
CA ALA A 997 21.43 -6.77 -12.79
C ALA A 997 21.60 -7.18 -11.31
N GLU A 998 21.67 -6.23 -10.37
CA GLU A 998 21.82 -6.52 -8.94
C GLU A 998 20.82 -5.78 -8.04
N TYR A 999 19.77 -5.18 -8.62
CA TYR A 999 18.65 -4.62 -7.85
C TYR A 999 17.64 -5.67 -7.38
N SER A 1000 18.01 -6.95 -7.43
CA SER A 1000 17.49 -7.90 -6.47
C SER A 1000 17.98 -7.56 -5.05
N ALA A 1001 19.08 -6.84 -4.82
CA ALA A 1001 19.50 -6.51 -3.46
C ALA A 1001 19.96 -5.05 -3.30
N VAL A 1002 19.13 -4.27 -2.58
CA VAL A 1002 19.41 -3.04 -1.78
C VAL A 1002 18.70 -1.78 -2.25
N ALA A 1003 17.85 -1.25 -1.36
CA ALA A 1003 17.45 0.15 -1.31
C ALA A 1003 18.46 0.93 -0.47
N PRO A 1004 19.07 2.02 -0.97
CA PRO A 1004 19.70 3.01 -0.11
C PRO A 1004 18.62 3.92 0.49
N ASN A 1005 18.83 4.31 1.75
CA ASN A 1005 18.00 5.20 2.55
C ASN A 1005 17.39 6.36 1.75
N TYR A 1006 16.10 6.26 1.47
CA TYR A 1006 15.30 7.37 1.00
C TYR A 1006 14.95 8.26 2.20
N ASN A 1007 15.66 9.38 2.36
CA ASN A 1007 15.27 10.38 3.35
C ASN A 1007 14.13 11.23 2.76
N TRP A 1008 12.90 10.92 3.17
CA TRP A 1008 11.67 11.54 2.70
C TRP A 1008 11.52 13.02 3.04
N ALA A 1009 12.49 13.63 3.72
CA ALA A 1009 12.41 15.02 4.17
C ALA A 1009 12.78 16.07 3.10
N ASN A 1010 13.71 15.80 2.16
CA ASN A 1010 14.36 16.90 1.41
C ASN A 1010 14.42 16.81 -0.13
N GLY A 1011 13.78 15.84 -0.78
CA GLY A 1011 13.63 15.85 -2.25
C GLY A 1011 14.94 15.93 -3.07
N ARG A 1012 16.10 15.61 -2.46
CA ARG A 1012 17.42 15.61 -3.12
C ARG A 1012 18.12 14.28 -2.90
N ILE A 1013 18.60 13.69 -4.00
CA ILE A 1013 19.51 12.55 -4.01
C ILE A 1013 20.90 13.11 -3.67
N PHE A 1014 21.42 12.82 -2.48
CA PHE A 1014 22.85 13.01 -2.22
C PHE A 1014 23.57 11.72 -2.63
N LEU A 1015 24.16 11.73 -3.82
CA LEU A 1015 25.29 10.86 -4.10
C LEU A 1015 26.45 11.44 -3.28
N ASN A 1016 27.04 10.65 -2.37
CA ASN A 1016 28.32 11.04 -1.80
C ASN A 1016 29.31 11.24 -2.98
N PRO A 1017 30.02 12.37 -3.07
CA PRO A 1017 31.08 12.50 -4.04
C PRO A 1017 32.17 11.46 -3.72
N PRO A 1018 32.73 10.77 -4.72
CA PRO A 1018 33.92 9.96 -4.50
C PRO A 1018 35.06 10.89 -4.08
N GLU A 1019 35.78 10.48 -3.05
CA GLU A 1019 37.04 11.10 -2.64
C GLU A 1019 37.95 11.26 -3.85
N ALA A 1020 38.24 12.50 -4.20
CA ALA A 1020 39.35 12.87 -5.06
C ALA A 1020 40.03 14.08 -4.41
N LYS A 1021 40.97 13.76 -3.51
CA LYS A 1021 41.90 14.64 -2.75
C LYS A 1021 41.28 15.68 -1.81
#